data_AF-A0A848WTE9-F1
#
_entry.id   AF-A0A848WTE9-F1
#
_cell.length_a   1.000
_cell.length_b   1.000
_cell.length_c   1.000
_cell.angle_alpha   90.00
_cell.angle_beta   90.00
_cell.angle_gamma   90.00
#
_symmetry.space_group_name_H-M   'P 1'
#
loop_
_entity.id
_entity.type
_entity.pdbx_description
1 polymer ?
#
loop_
_entity_poly.entity_id
_entity_poly.type
_entity_poly.pdbx_seq_one_letter_code
_entity_poly.pdbx_strand_id
1 'polypeptide(L)'
;MKSTLTIFLILLSGLTFAQEKRAKIVFISGKPSHGPMAHEHRAGNMILAKRLNESGLPVEAIVLPDVGYPKDPAVLNDAATIVIFCTGHKGHLLNPKLAEFDAIMKKGTGVVMIHWATEAEFGPPAKKFLEWMGGYCALNWSVNPHWEPEFKTFPDHPISRGLTTFSLNDEWYYHMKFVPELKGVTPILSAVPGLETLKRPDGARSGNPDVRKAVASGESQHVAWAYDRPDGKGRGFGFTGAHNHKSWQDDNFRTVVLNAICWTAHVEVPENGVPSGTPTDDELQQNLDPKGKPKPKVPPKPKVEIPDLSAARQSMMEKMDVVASMKTLTAALQKSDDATTQAALLSGMLLGLEGQRDVAPPAEWEAVSTKLTQSDDGEVRSFTMRLSQIFGDESATGKALILLADRKAPMAERRAALASLLNQQNEALRPILKKLIDEKPLRIPAIRAFSTIETKDAPKILLRRYPEFKPDTQRAVIETLTTRKSYAEALFAALEAGEISREAIPAYVARSLSVLLGEKFTRKYGVKKLSDDKEALIAKTKELATAEALEKADASAGRVVYQKACLACHKMYGQGGVIGPDLTGSNRADLNYLLLNILDPSGDIPDAYKMVIVKLKNGQLLSGTVTAEDDQKVTLNMIGQQSVIVKSDIVSRETAPVSMMPEGLLQTLTEKEILDLFKYMQTKEQVDLPK
;
A
#
# COMPACT_ATOMS: atom_id res chain seq x y z
N MET A 1 56.54 -75.15 -31.96
CA MET A 1 55.70 -74.08 -32.59
C MET A 1 54.24 -74.56 -32.49
N LYS A 2 53.59 -74.28 -31.36
CA LYS A 2 52.57 -73.22 -31.13
C LYS A 2 51.20 -73.54 -31.77
N SER A 3 50.42 -74.30 -31.01
CA SER A 3 48.96 -74.38 -31.06
C SER A 3 48.37 -73.04 -30.61
N THR A 4 47.39 -72.51 -31.34
CA THR A 4 46.67 -71.28 -30.97
C THR A 4 45.21 -71.63 -30.76
N LEU A 5 44.81 -71.64 -29.49
CA LEU A 5 43.47 -71.88 -28.97
C LEU A 5 42.69 -70.55 -29.05
N THR A 6 41.65 -70.49 -29.87
CA THR A 6 40.76 -69.32 -29.94
C THR A 6 39.69 -69.43 -28.85
N ILE A 7 39.84 -68.64 -27.79
CA ILE A 7 38.87 -68.51 -26.70
C ILE A 7 37.80 -67.51 -27.12
N PHE A 8 36.54 -67.95 -27.20
CA PHE A 8 35.37 -67.08 -27.34
C PHE A 8 35.06 -66.46 -25.98
N LEU A 9 35.35 -65.17 -25.82
CA LEU A 9 35.00 -64.40 -24.61
C LEU A 9 33.56 -63.88 -24.77
N ILE A 10 32.61 -64.52 -24.09
CA ILE A 10 31.24 -64.00 -23.97
C ILE A 10 31.28 -62.85 -22.96
N LEU A 11 31.21 -61.61 -23.46
CA LEU A 11 30.95 -60.44 -22.63
C LEU A 11 29.49 -60.47 -22.15
N LEU A 12 29.27 -60.89 -20.91
CA LEU A 12 28.05 -60.57 -20.18
C LEU A 12 28.10 -59.06 -19.83
N SER A 13 27.47 -58.24 -20.66
CA SER A 13 27.14 -56.86 -20.29
C SER A 13 26.08 -56.90 -19.19
N GLY A 14 26.50 -56.77 -17.94
CA GLY A 14 25.61 -56.51 -16.82
C GLY A 14 24.92 -55.17 -17.02
N LEU A 15 23.66 -55.19 -17.43
CA LEU A 15 22.74 -54.05 -17.33
C LEU A 15 22.53 -53.76 -15.84
N THR A 16 23.40 -52.93 -15.26
CA THR A 16 23.06 -52.21 -14.03
C THR A 16 21.94 -51.25 -14.38
N PHE A 17 20.69 -51.58 -14.04
CA PHE A 17 19.63 -50.59 -14.00
C PHE A 17 20.04 -49.52 -12.99
N ALA A 18 20.50 -48.37 -13.48
CA ALA A 18 20.66 -47.20 -12.63
C ALA A 18 19.27 -46.86 -12.09
N GLN A 19 19.10 -46.95 -10.78
CA GLN A 19 17.88 -46.52 -10.12
C GLN A 19 17.71 -45.03 -10.40
N GLU A 20 16.70 -44.69 -11.20
CA GLU A 20 16.42 -43.31 -11.60
C GLU A 20 16.22 -42.46 -10.34
N LYS A 21 17.01 -41.40 -10.20
CA LYS A 21 17.00 -40.54 -9.01
C LYS A 21 15.67 -39.79 -8.95
N ARG A 22 14.75 -40.25 -8.10
CA ARG A 22 13.44 -39.63 -7.91
C ARG A 22 13.54 -38.34 -7.09
N ALA A 23 12.79 -37.31 -7.48
CA ALA A 23 12.67 -36.07 -6.74
C ALA A 23 11.78 -36.29 -5.50
N LYS A 24 12.35 -36.12 -4.30
CA LYS A 24 11.63 -36.25 -3.04
C LYS A 24 10.74 -35.04 -2.80
N ILE A 25 9.42 -35.26 -2.72
CA ILE A 25 8.40 -34.24 -2.48
C ILE A 25 7.79 -34.50 -1.10
N VAL A 26 7.90 -33.54 -0.18
CA VAL A 26 7.41 -33.71 1.19
C VAL A 26 6.18 -32.85 1.45
N PHE A 27 5.08 -33.47 1.86
CA PHE A 27 3.84 -32.78 2.23
C PHE A 27 3.71 -32.65 3.75
N ILE A 28 3.53 -31.42 4.22
CA ILE A 28 3.28 -31.07 5.62
C ILE A 28 1.83 -30.63 5.77
N SER A 29 1.08 -31.31 6.65
CA SER A 29 -0.34 -31.04 6.88
C SER A 29 -0.54 -30.26 8.18
N GLY A 30 -1.32 -29.18 8.14
CA GLY A 30 -1.71 -28.42 9.32
C GLY A 30 -2.77 -29.11 10.16
N LYS A 31 -3.02 -28.56 11.36
CA LYS A 31 -4.10 -29.03 12.25
C LYS A 31 -5.47 -28.93 11.57
N PRO A 32 -6.42 -29.83 11.89
CA PRO A 32 -7.79 -29.71 11.44
C PRO A 32 -8.37 -28.33 11.74
N SER A 33 -9.12 -27.78 10.80
CA SER A 33 -9.87 -26.53 10.96
C SER A 33 -11.20 -26.61 10.23
N HIS A 34 -12.16 -25.73 10.53
CA HIS A 34 -13.50 -25.74 9.91
C HIS A 34 -14.29 -27.05 10.09
N GLY A 35 -15.46 -27.11 9.45
CA GLY A 35 -16.30 -28.32 9.40
C GLY A 35 -15.85 -29.31 8.31
N PRO A 36 -16.41 -30.53 8.28
CA PRO A 36 -16.07 -31.54 7.28
C PRO A 36 -16.17 -31.00 5.85
N MET A 37 -15.27 -31.47 4.98
CA MET A 37 -15.15 -31.07 3.56
C MET A 37 -14.62 -29.64 3.32
N ALA A 38 -14.30 -28.91 4.38
CA ALA A 38 -13.61 -27.62 4.30
C ALA A 38 -12.25 -27.72 5.00
N HIS A 39 -11.20 -27.18 4.37
CA HIS A 39 -9.83 -27.18 4.92
C HIS A 39 -9.34 -28.58 5.33
N GLU A 40 -9.58 -29.57 4.46
CA GLU A 40 -9.08 -30.93 4.64
C GLU A 40 -7.60 -31.01 4.23
N HIS A 41 -6.75 -30.37 5.05
CA HIS A 41 -5.32 -30.23 4.78
C HIS A 41 -4.65 -31.57 4.49
N ARG A 42 -4.89 -32.55 5.37
CA ARG A 42 -4.26 -33.87 5.28
C ARG A 42 -4.82 -34.71 4.15
N ALA A 43 -6.15 -34.80 4.02
CA ALA A 43 -6.77 -35.58 2.95
C ALA A 43 -6.42 -35.01 1.56
N GLY A 44 -6.43 -33.69 1.41
CA GLY A 44 -5.99 -33.02 0.18
C GLY A 44 -4.55 -33.35 -0.19
N ASN A 45 -3.63 -33.28 0.77
CA ASN A 45 -2.24 -33.68 0.57
C ASN A 45 -2.10 -35.16 0.17
N MET A 46 -2.91 -36.06 0.73
CA MET A 46 -2.91 -37.49 0.36
C MET A 46 -3.38 -37.71 -1.08
N ILE A 47 -4.40 -36.99 -1.52
CA ILE A 47 -4.87 -37.05 -2.91
C ILE A 47 -3.76 -36.60 -3.86
N LEU A 48 -3.16 -35.42 -3.62
CA LEU A 48 -2.09 -34.88 -4.46
C LEU A 48 -0.86 -35.80 -4.50
N ALA A 49 -0.42 -36.28 -3.34
CA ALA A 49 0.72 -37.20 -3.26
C ALA A 49 0.46 -38.53 -3.98
N LYS A 50 -0.76 -39.08 -3.85
CA LYS A 50 -1.18 -40.28 -4.58
C LYS A 50 -1.10 -40.05 -6.09
N ARG A 51 -1.64 -38.93 -6.60
CA ARG A 51 -1.58 -38.61 -8.03
C ARG A 51 -0.16 -38.40 -8.56
N LEU A 52 0.72 -37.76 -7.78
CA LEU A 52 2.14 -37.64 -8.15
C LEU A 52 2.81 -39.01 -8.26
N ASN A 53 2.59 -39.90 -7.29
CA ASN A 53 3.20 -41.24 -7.30
C ASN A 53 2.65 -42.16 -8.41
N GLU A 54 1.38 -41.97 -8.81
CA GLU A 54 0.73 -42.70 -9.90
C GLU A 54 1.02 -42.10 -11.29
N SER A 55 1.61 -40.91 -11.38
CA SER A 55 1.81 -40.17 -12.64
C SER A 55 2.83 -40.78 -13.61
N GLY A 56 3.69 -41.68 -13.12
CA GLY A 56 4.83 -42.22 -13.88
C GLY A 56 6.04 -41.29 -13.96
N LEU A 57 5.99 -40.10 -13.35
CA LEU A 57 7.13 -39.16 -13.29
C LEU A 57 8.18 -39.63 -12.26
N PRO A 58 9.45 -39.17 -12.38
CA PRO A 58 10.53 -39.52 -11.46
C PRO A 58 10.40 -38.76 -10.13
N VAL A 59 9.29 -38.97 -9.43
CA VAL A 59 8.97 -38.33 -8.14
C VAL A 59 8.73 -39.40 -7.07
N GLU A 60 8.94 -38.98 -5.83
CA GLU A 60 8.56 -39.71 -4.63
C GLU A 60 7.85 -38.74 -3.69
N ALA A 61 6.51 -38.79 -3.69
CA ALA A 61 5.67 -37.94 -2.86
C ALA A 61 5.34 -38.60 -1.53
N ILE A 62 5.71 -37.94 -0.43
CA ILE A 62 5.60 -38.44 0.94
C ILE A 62 4.72 -37.48 1.74
N VAL A 63 3.61 -37.97 2.29
CA VAL A 63 2.81 -37.21 3.27
C VAL A 63 3.27 -37.58 4.66
N LEU A 64 3.75 -36.59 5.42
CA LEU A 64 4.23 -36.84 6.77
C LEU A 64 3.07 -37.32 7.67
N PRO A 65 3.32 -38.29 8.57
CA PRO A 65 2.28 -38.84 9.43
C PRO A 65 1.86 -37.85 10.53
N ASP A 66 2.79 -37.02 11.00
CA ASP A 66 2.55 -35.99 11.99
C ASP A 66 1.81 -34.79 11.38
N VAL A 67 0.91 -34.22 12.18
CA VAL A 67 0.23 -32.96 11.88
C VAL A 67 1.01 -31.79 12.50
N GLY A 68 1.27 -30.75 11.72
CA GLY A 68 2.15 -29.63 12.08
C GLY A 68 3.58 -29.79 11.53
N TYR A 69 4.48 -28.91 11.95
CA TYR A 69 5.90 -29.01 11.57
C TYR A 69 6.50 -30.34 12.08
N PRO A 70 7.30 -31.07 11.28
CA PRO A 70 7.84 -32.37 11.69
C PRO A 70 8.65 -32.29 12.98
N LYS A 71 8.48 -33.29 13.85
CA LYS A 71 9.25 -33.41 15.10
C LYS A 71 10.74 -33.64 14.83
N ASP A 72 11.05 -34.40 13.78
CA ASP A 72 12.39 -34.57 13.25
C ASP A 72 12.53 -33.78 11.94
N PRO A 73 13.16 -32.59 11.94
CA PRO A 73 13.36 -31.79 10.74
C PRO A 73 14.24 -32.48 9.69
N ALA A 74 15.00 -33.53 10.04
CA ALA A 74 15.87 -34.22 9.09
C ALA A 74 15.07 -34.89 7.95
N VAL A 75 13.78 -35.18 8.15
CA VAL A 75 12.90 -35.67 7.09
C VAL A 75 12.73 -34.69 5.94
N LEU A 76 12.97 -33.39 6.17
CA LEU A 76 12.94 -32.35 5.15
C LEU A 76 14.27 -32.20 4.41
N ASN A 77 15.34 -32.84 4.89
CA ASN A 77 16.60 -32.85 4.17
C ASN A 77 16.43 -33.54 2.80
N ASP A 78 17.16 -33.01 1.82
CA ASP A 78 17.17 -33.44 0.42
C ASP A 78 15.80 -33.43 -0.28
N ALA A 79 14.79 -32.79 0.32
CA ALA A 79 13.53 -32.52 -0.36
C ALA A 79 13.79 -31.60 -1.55
N ALA A 80 13.32 -32.03 -2.73
CA ALA A 80 13.33 -31.21 -3.93
C ALA A 80 12.30 -30.07 -3.81
N THR A 81 11.14 -30.35 -3.24
CA THR A 81 10.15 -29.35 -2.85
C THR A 81 9.38 -29.76 -1.60
N ILE A 82 8.90 -28.77 -0.86
CA ILE A 82 8.05 -28.96 0.32
C ILE A 82 6.68 -28.34 0.04
N VAL A 83 5.61 -29.12 0.22
CA VAL A 83 4.22 -28.68 0.07
C VAL A 83 3.63 -28.44 1.45
N ILE A 84 3.09 -27.25 1.67
CA ILE A 84 2.50 -26.83 2.94
C ILE A 84 1.02 -26.52 2.70
N PHE A 85 0.18 -27.29 3.38
CA PHE A 85 -1.26 -27.04 3.42
C PHE A 85 -1.69 -27.01 4.88
N CYS A 86 -1.97 -25.83 5.41
CA CYS A 86 -2.22 -25.64 6.82
C CYS A 86 -3.03 -24.37 7.10
N THR A 87 -3.29 -24.13 8.39
CA THR A 87 -3.83 -22.86 8.87
C THR A 87 -2.85 -21.69 8.63
N GLY A 88 -3.39 -20.48 8.46
CA GLY A 88 -2.62 -19.28 8.15
C GLY A 88 -2.39 -18.35 9.34
N HIS A 89 -1.71 -17.23 9.09
CA HIS A 89 -1.44 -16.15 10.04
C HIS A 89 -0.90 -16.69 11.38
N LYS A 90 -1.47 -16.32 12.53
CA LYS A 90 -1.08 -16.80 13.88
C LYS A 90 -1.06 -18.33 14.03
N GLY A 91 -1.86 -19.03 13.22
CA GLY A 91 -1.92 -20.49 13.21
C GLY A 91 -0.92 -21.13 12.25
N HIS A 92 -0.10 -20.35 11.55
CA HIS A 92 0.81 -20.88 10.54
C HIS A 92 1.93 -21.71 11.18
N LEU A 93 2.08 -22.96 10.73
CA LEU A 93 3.00 -23.91 11.36
C LEU A 93 4.48 -23.49 11.27
N LEU A 94 4.82 -22.61 10.33
CA LEU A 94 6.18 -22.10 10.17
C LEU A 94 6.54 -20.94 11.09
N ASN A 95 5.60 -20.28 11.77
CA ASN A 95 5.91 -19.10 12.60
C ASN A 95 6.98 -19.38 13.67
N PRO A 96 6.94 -20.49 14.43
CA PRO A 96 8.00 -20.80 15.40
C PRO A 96 9.27 -21.38 14.74
N LYS A 97 9.28 -21.56 13.41
CA LYS A 97 10.28 -22.34 12.66
C LYS A 97 10.86 -21.59 11.46
N LEU A 98 10.67 -20.27 11.38
CA LEU A 98 11.08 -19.47 10.23
C LEU A 98 12.57 -19.61 9.92
N ALA A 99 13.45 -19.54 10.92
CA ALA A 99 14.90 -19.62 10.72
C ALA A 99 15.35 -21.01 10.25
N GLU A 100 14.79 -22.07 10.85
CA GLU A 100 15.06 -23.46 10.48
C GLU A 100 14.60 -23.74 9.04
N PHE A 101 13.38 -23.29 8.70
CA PHE A 101 12.83 -23.47 7.35
C PHE A 101 13.57 -22.63 6.31
N ASP A 102 13.96 -21.40 6.65
CA ASP A 102 14.77 -20.53 5.78
C ASP A 102 16.12 -21.17 5.41
N ALA A 103 16.75 -21.88 6.36
CA ALA A 103 17.99 -22.59 6.10
C ALA A 103 17.81 -23.72 5.07
N ILE A 104 16.63 -24.34 5.01
CA ILE A 104 16.29 -25.32 3.97
C ILE A 104 16.04 -24.60 2.64
N MET A 105 15.27 -23.51 2.64
CA MET A 105 14.97 -22.73 1.43
C MET A 105 16.23 -22.20 0.75
N LYS A 106 17.21 -21.74 1.52
CA LYS A 106 18.53 -21.26 1.02
C LYS A 106 19.38 -22.34 0.34
N LYS A 107 19.07 -23.62 0.54
CA LYS A 107 19.72 -24.73 -0.20
C LYS A 107 19.16 -24.91 -1.61
N GLY A 108 18.09 -24.19 -1.97
CA GLY A 108 17.40 -24.30 -3.26
C GLY A 108 16.16 -25.19 -3.23
N THR A 109 15.78 -25.74 -2.08
CA THR A 109 14.53 -26.53 -1.96
C THR A 109 13.33 -25.68 -2.36
N GLY A 110 12.47 -26.22 -3.23
CA GLY A 110 11.23 -25.61 -3.65
C GLY A 110 10.18 -25.52 -2.54
N VAL A 111 9.21 -24.60 -2.68
CA VAL A 111 8.07 -24.51 -1.75
C VAL A 111 6.76 -24.30 -2.48
N VAL A 112 5.71 -24.95 -2.00
CA VAL A 112 4.33 -24.76 -2.43
C VAL A 112 3.47 -24.47 -1.21
N MET A 113 2.75 -23.35 -1.19
CA MET A 113 1.82 -23.00 -0.12
C MET A 113 0.39 -22.93 -0.65
N ILE A 114 -0.50 -23.71 -0.03
CA ILE A 114 -1.89 -23.90 -0.47
C ILE A 114 -2.86 -23.21 0.50
N HIS A 115 -3.79 -22.45 -0.06
CA HIS A 115 -4.90 -21.79 0.61
C HIS A 115 -4.44 -20.88 1.77
N TRP A 116 -4.88 -21.16 2.99
CA TRP A 116 -4.50 -20.47 4.22
C TRP A 116 -2.99 -20.49 4.48
N ALA A 117 -2.25 -21.47 3.97
CA ALA A 117 -0.79 -21.46 4.09
C ALA A 117 -0.15 -20.25 3.38
N THR A 118 -0.86 -19.57 2.48
CA THR A 118 -0.37 -18.33 1.84
C THR A 118 -0.49 -17.09 2.74
N GLU A 119 -1.18 -17.18 3.87
CA GLU A 119 -1.43 -16.04 4.77
C GLU A 119 -0.34 -15.93 5.85
N ALA A 120 0.39 -14.81 5.86
CA ALA A 120 1.50 -14.57 6.79
C ALA A 120 1.14 -13.52 7.85
N GLU A 121 1.75 -13.64 9.04
CA GLU A 121 1.77 -12.50 9.96
C GLU A 121 2.70 -11.41 9.43
N PHE A 122 2.33 -10.16 9.72
CA PHE A 122 3.18 -9.02 9.44
C PHE A 122 4.55 -9.14 10.17
N GLY A 123 5.61 -8.63 9.56
CA GLY A 123 6.98 -8.72 10.09
C GLY A 123 7.79 -9.90 9.52
N PRO A 124 8.55 -10.64 10.35
CA PRO A 124 9.45 -11.69 9.85
C PRO A 124 8.80 -12.77 8.96
N PRO A 125 7.58 -13.30 9.25
CA PRO A 125 6.92 -14.26 8.37
C PRO A 125 6.64 -13.70 6.98
N ALA A 126 6.03 -12.50 6.89
CA ALA A 126 5.74 -11.84 5.61
C ALA A 126 6.99 -11.66 4.75
N LYS A 127 8.10 -11.20 5.34
CA LYS A 127 9.39 -11.08 4.63
C LYS A 127 9.85 -12.42 4.07
N LYS A 128 9.76 -13.47 4.89
CA LYS A 128 10.15 -14.83 4.46
C LYS A 128 9.26 -15.37 3.35
N PHE A 129 7.96 -15.10 3.38
CA PHE A 129 7.05 -15.56 2.34
C PHE A 129 7.33 -14.86 1.00
N LEU A 130 7.65 -13.56 1.02
CA LEU A 130 8.14 -12.86 -0.16
C LEU A 130 9.46 -13.46 -0.69
N GLU A 131 10.40 -13.80 0.20
CA GLU A 131 11.66 -14.45 -0.18
C GLU A 131 11.46 -15.87 -0.75
N TRP A 132 10.49 -16.62 -0.25
CA TRP A 132 10.31 -18.03 -0.60
C TRP A 132 9.37 -18.26 -1.80
N MET A 133 8.27 -17.50 -1.88
CA MET A 133 7.23 -17.66 -2.90
C MET A 133 6.79 -16.35 -3.57
N GLY A 134 7.44 -15.21 -3.33
CA GLY A 134 7.25 -13.99 -4.12
C GLY A 134 5.97 -13.20 -3.83
N GLY A 135 5.04 -13.76 -3.04
CA GLY A 135 3.80 -13.11 -2.64
C GLY A 135 3.13 -13.80 -1.46
N TYR A 136 2.14 -13.16 -0.84
CA TYR A 136 1.40 -13.70 0.31
C TYR A 136 0.06 -12.97 0.54
N CYS A 137 -0.85 -13.61 1.27
CA CYS A 137 -2.10 -13.01 1.74
C CYS A 137 -1.80 -12.17 3.00
N ALA A 138 -2.12 -10.88 2.96
CA ALA A 138 -1.89 -9.94 4.05
C ALA A 138 -3.21 -9.46 4.65
N LEU A 139 -3.33 -9.49 5.98
CA LEU A 139 -4.54 -8.99 6.64
C LEU A 139 -4.78 -7.51 6.37
N ASN A 140 -6.05 -7.13 6.21
CA ASN A 140 -6.54 -5.80 5.84
C ASN A 140 -6.07 -5.30 4.45
N TRP A 141 -5.37 -6.13 3.68
CA TRP A 141 -4.97 -5.85 2.31
C TRP A 141 -5.63 -6.83 1.36
N SER A 142 -5.51 -8.13 1.64
CA SER A 142 -6.07 -9.22 0.86
C SER A 142 -7.46 -9.61 1.35
N VAL A 143 -8.25 -10.23 0.47
CA VAL A 143 -9.61 -10.69 0.78
C VAL A 143 -9.84 -12.14 0.43
N ASN A 144 -10.76 -12.79 1.15
CA ASN A 144 -11.12 -14.19 0.93
C ASN A 144 -12.63 -14.44 0.66
N PRO A 145 -13.23 -13.85 -0.38
CA PRO A 145 -14.61 -14.15 -0.72
C PRO A 145 -14.73 -15.57 -1.29
N HIS A 146 -15.91 -16.16 -1.19
CA HIS A 146 -16.29 -17.27 -2.04
C HIS A 146 -16.84 -16.72 -3.35
N TRP A 147 -16.25 -17.14 -4.47
CA TRP A 147 -16.64 -16.71 -5.81
C TRP A 147 -16.14 -17.68 -6.87
N GLU A 148 -16.63 -17.50 -8.10
CA GLU A 148 -16.43 -18.40 -9.23
C GLU A 148 -15.69 -17.65 -10.35
N PRO A 149 -14.36 -17.52 -10.26
CA PRO A 149 -13.55 -16.89 -11.30
C PRO A 149 -13.60 -17.71 -12.59
N GLU A 150 -13.56 -17.04 -13.74
CA GLU A 150 -13.37 -17.67 -15.04
C GLU A 150 -11.90 -17.55 -15.48
N PHE A 151 -11.18 -18.67 -15.57
CA PHE A 151 -9.80 -18.70 -16.03
C PHE A 151 -9.75 -19.06 -17.51
N LYS A 152 -9.51 -18.06 -18.37
CA LYS A 152 -9.55 -18.22 -19.83
C LYS A 152 -8.17 -18.20 -20.49
N THR A 153 -7.24 -17.47 -19.89
CA THR A 153 -5.90 -17.22 -20.44
C THR A 153 -4.85 -17.67 -19.45
N PHE A 154 -3.82 -18.35 -19.96
CA PHE A 154 -2.71 -18.85 -19.15
C PHE A 154 -1.39 -18.38 -19.75
N PRO A 155 -0.37 -18.08 -18.93
CA PRO A 155 0.95 -17.72 -19.43
C PRO A 155 1.64 -18.91 -20.12
N ASP A 156 2.61 -18.62 -20.98
CA ASP A 156 3.57 -19.62 -21.44
C ASP A 156 4.52 -19.97 -20.29
N HIS A 157 4.10 -20.93 -19.47
CA HIS A 157 4.82 -21.37 -18.29
C HIS A 157 4.59 -22.88 -18.07
N PRO A 158 5.58 -23.66 -17.60
CA PRO A 158 5.39 -25.10 -17.38
C PRO A 158 4.20 -25.45 -16.48
N ILE A 159 3.89 -24.60 -15.50
CA ILE A 159 2.74 -24.82 -14.60
C ILE A 159 1.40 -24.79 -15.36
N SER A 160 1.34 -24.04 -16.45
CA SER A 160 0.12 -23.85 -17.25
C SER A 160 -0.12 -24.94 -18.29
N ARG A 161 0.80 -25.90 -18.44
CA ARG A 161 0.68 -27.01 -19.39
C ARG A 161 -0.53 -27.89 -19.10
N GLY A 162 -1.28 -28.25 -20.13
CA GLY A 162 -2.51 -29.05 -20.00
C GLY A 162 -3.74 -28.32 -19.45
N LEU A 163 -3.62 -27.05 -19.04
CA LEU A 163 -4.77 -26.28 -18.58
C LEU A 163 -5.67 -25.87 -19.75
N THR A 164 -6.97 -26.01 -19.53
CA THR A 164 -8.03 -25.52 -20.41
C THR A 164 -8.87 -24.49 -19.66
N THR A 165 -9.76 -23.78 -20.36
CA THR A 165 -10.66 -22.84 -19.69
C THR A 165 -11.49 -23.55 -18.63
N PHE A 166 -11.49 -23.01 -17.40
CA PHE A 166 -12.26 -23.57 -16.31
C PHE A 166 -12.75 -22.48 -15.36
N SER A 167 -13.78 -22.82 -14.59
CA SER A 167 -14.34 -21.98 -13.55
C SER A 167 -14.78 -22.85 -12.39
N LEU A 168 -14.50 -22.41 -11.17
CA LEU A 168 -14.78 -23.19 -9.97
C LEU A 168 -15.07 -22.27 -8.80
N ASN A 169 -16.25 -22.44 -8.19
CA ASN A 169 -16.59 -21.76 -6.95
C ASN A 169 -15.79 -22.31 -5.74
N ASP A 170 -14.89 -21.48 -5.22
CA ASP A 170 -14.06 -21.75 -4.03
C ASP A 170 -13.86 -20.43 -3.25
N GLU A 171 -13.20 -20.48 -2.09
CA GLU A 171 -12.75 -19.27 -1.39
C GLU A 171 -11.41 -18.80 -1.96
N TRP A 172 -11.45 -18.18 -3.15
CA TRP A 172 -10.24 -17.69 -3.82
C TRP A 172 -9.79 -16.34 -3.27
N TYR A 173 -8.52 -16.25 -2.86
CA TYR A 173 -8.00 -15.04 -2.24
C TYR A 173 -7.37 -14.18 -3.30
N TYR A 174 -7.62 -12.88 -3.19
CA TYR A 174 -7.10 -11.92 -4.14
C TYR A 174 -6.66 -10.63 -3.45
N HIS A 175 -6.08 -9.71 -4.23
CA HIS A 175 -5.40 -8.51 -3.74
C HIS A 175 -4.23 -8.89 -2.83
N MET A 176 -3.34 -9.72 -3.36
CA MET A 176 -2.19 -10.28 -2.65
C MET A 176 -1.06 -9.24 -2.55
N LYS A 177 -0.19 -9.37 -1.55
CA LYS A 177 1.09 -8.63 -1.55
C LYS A 177 2.11 -9.43 -2.36
N PHE A 178 2.90 -8.73 -3.17
CA PHE A 178 3.97 -9.33 -3.97
C PHE A 178 5.29 -8.60 -3.76
N VAL A 179 6.38 -9.23 -4.18
CA VAL A 179 7.66 -8.54 -4.37
C VAL A 179 7.50 -7.36 -5.34
N PRO A 180 8.31 -6.28 -5.18
CA PRO A 180 8.20 -5.10 -6.04
C PRO A 180 8.24 -5.45 -7.52
N GLU A 181 7.37 -4.81 -8.31
CA GLU A 181 7.30 -4.96 -9.77
C GLU A 181 7.05 -6.41 -10.24
N LEU A 182 6.56 -7.29 -9.36
CA LEU A 182 6.40 -8.73 -9.64
C LEU A 182 7.72 -9.38 -10.12
N LYS A 183 8.87 -8.86 -9.69
CA LYS A 183 10.17 -9.35 -10.16
C LYS A 183 10.34 -10.85 -9.85
N GLY A 184 10.44 -11.67 -10.90
CA GLY A 184 10.55 -13.13 -10.78
C GLY A 184 9.22 -13.84 -10.53
N VAL A 185 8.11 -13.11 -10.40
CA VAL A 185 6.77 -13.67 -10.21
C VAL A 185 6.07 -13.78 -11.57
N THR A 186 5.53 -14.96 -11.85
CA THR A 186 4.65 -15.20 -13.02
C THR A 186 3.25 -15.55 -12.52
N PRO A 187 2.24 -14.68 -12.72
CA PRO A 187 0.85 -15.03 -12.42
C PRO A 187 0.37 -16.19 -13.29
N ILE A 188 -0.05 -17.29 -12.66
CA ILE A 188 -0.51 -18.51 -13.34
C ILE A 188 -2.01 -18.49 -13.54
N LEU A 189 -2.77 -18.15 -12.49
CA LEU A 189 -4.22 -17.99 -12.54
C LEU A 189 -4.57 -16.55 -12.16
N SER A 190 -5.27 -15.88 -13.06
CA SER A 190 -5.75 -14.51 -12.86
C SER A 190 -7.19 -14.36 -13.33
N ALA A 191 -7.98 -13.58 -12.61
CA ALA A 191 -9.36 -13.27 -12.95
C ALA A 191 -9.74 -11.87 -12.43
N VAL A 192 -10.73 -11.25 -13.06
CA VAL A 192 -11.30 -9.99 -12.58
C VAL A 192 -12.43 -10.33 -11.59
N PRO A 193 -12.35 -9.97 -10.30
CA PRO A 193 -13.42 -10.23 -9.36
C PRO A 193 -14.66 -9.39 -9.66
N GLY A 194 -15.84 -9.98 -9.50
CA GLY A 194 -17.09 -9.25 -9.61
C GLY A 194 -17.45 -8.48 -8.33
N LEU A 195 -18.40 -7.56 -8.42
CA LEU A 195 -18.85 -6.73 -7.29
C LEU A 195 -19.49 -7.58 -6.17
N GLU A 196 -19.99 -8.77 -6.49
CA GLU A 196 -20.51 -9.73 -5.51
C GLU A 196 -19.47 -10.17 -4.48
N THR A 197 -18.18 -10.06 -4.81
CA THR A 197 -17.08 -10.34 -3.89
C THR A 197 -16.91 -9.27 -2.80
N LEU A 198 -17.46 -8.07 -2.99
CA LEU A 198 -17.35 -6.92 -2.09
C LEU A 198 -18.49 -6.77 -1.07
N LYS A 199 -19.37 -7.78 -0.97
CA LYS A 199 -20.57 -7.74 -0.10
C LYS A 199 -20.25 -7.60 1.38
N ARG A 200 -19.12 -8.13 1.82
CA ARG A 200 -18.73 -8.09 3.24
C ARG A 200 -18.23 -6.68 3.60
N PRO A 201 -18.47 -6.21 4.84
CA PRO A 201 -17.97 -4.91 5.32
C PRO A 201 -16.45 -4.93 5.43
N ASP A 202 -15.84 -3.78 5.66
CA ASP A 202 -14.38 -3.71 5.70
C ASP A 202 -13.78 -4.45 6.92
N GLY A 203 -12.64 -5.11 6.74
CA GLY A 203 -11.99 -5.84 7.84
C GLY A 203 -10.83 -6.76 7.43
N ALA A 204 -10.32 -7.51 8.41
CA ALA A 204 -9.03 -8.21 8.33
C ALA A 204 -8.86 -9.21 7.17
N ARG A 205 -9.93 -9.89 6.73
CA ARG A 205 -9.93 -10.77 5.53
C ARG A 205 -11.06 -10.41 4.57
N SER A 206 -11.58 -9.20 4.73
CA SER A 206 -12.81 -8.72 4.10
C SER A 206 -12.51 -7.47 3.30
N GLY A 207 -13.53 -6.81 2.75
CA GLY A 207 -13.37 -5.59 1.97
C GLY A 207 -12.42 -4.57 2.61
N ASN A 208 -11.83 -3.72 1.79
CA ASN A 208 -11.11 -2.53 2.22
C ASN A 208 -11.12 -1.52 1.06
N PRO A 209 -10.76 -0.26 1.28
CA PRO A 209 -10.80 0.76 0.24
C PRO A 209 -9.98 0.40 -1.01
N ASP A 210 -8.81 -0.22 -0.84
CA ASP A 210 -7.93 -0.60 -1.94
C ASP A 210 -8.56 -1.71 -2.81
N VAL A 211 -9.07 -2.76 -2.16
CA VAL A 211 -9.77 -3.86 -2.83
C VAL A 211 -11.02 -3.37 -3.54
N ARG A 212 -11.80 -2.52 -2.89
CA ARG A 212 -13.01 -1.95 -3.50
C ARG A 212 -12.64 -1.13 -4.73
N LYS A 213 -11.55 -0.36 -4.67
CA LYS A 213 -11.02 0.40 -5.81
C LYS A 213 -10.56 -0.52 -6.94
N ALA A 214 -9.70 -1.51 -6.65
CA ALA A 214 -9.18 -2.47 -7.62
C ALA A 214 -10.30 -3.21 -8.36
N VAL A 215 -11.29 -3.71 -7.62
CA VAL A 215 -12.47 -4.37 -8.21
C VAL A 215 -13.33 -3.37 -9.00
N ALA A 216 -13.55 -2.16 -8.49
CA ALA A 216 -14.33 -1.14 -9.19
C ALA A 216 -13.66 -0.69 -10.50
N SER A 217 -12.32 -0.71 -10.58
CA SER A 217 -11.56 -0.43 -11.80
C SER A 217 -11.43 -1.63 -12.75
N GLY A 218 -11.96 -2.80 -12.39
CA GLY A 218 -11.83 -4.02 -13.20
C GLY A 218 -10.40 -4.56 -13.23
N GLU A 219 -9.61 -4.31 -12.19
CA GLU A 219 -8.23 -4.77 -12.10
C GLU A 219 -8.17 -6.30 -12.02
N SER A 220 -7.41 -6.92 -12.93
CA SER A 220 -7.16 -8.35 -12.89
C SER A 220 -6.40 -8.74 -11.63
N GLN A 221 -6.88 -9.75 -10.91
CA GLN A 221 -6.26 -10.21 -9.68
C GLN A 221 -5.64 -11.59 -9.83
N HIS A 222 -4.51 -11.81 -9.16
CA HIS A 222 -3.73 -13.04 -9.23
C HIS A 222 -4.03 -13.96 -8.03
N VAL A 223 -4.48 -15.18 -8.31
CA VAL A 223 -4.91 -16.17 -7.29
C VAL A 223 -4.03 -17.42 -7.26
N ALA A 224 -3.14 -17.58 -8.24
CA ALA A 224 -2.03 -18.52 -8.20
C ALA A 224 -0.83 -17.95 -8.95
N TRP A 225 0.38 -18.14 -8.44
CA TRP A 225 1.58 -17.55 -9.03
C TRP A 225 2.83 -18.40 -8.80
N ALA A 226 3.70 -18.43 -9.80
CA ALA A 226 5.04 -18.99 -9.73
C ALA A 226 6.04 -17.92 -9.32
N TYR A 227 7.12 -18.32 -8.65
CA TYR A 227 8.21 -17.43 -8.27
C TYR A 227 9.56 -18.09 -8.50
N ASP A 228 10.33 -17.57 -9.46
CA ASP A 228 11.74 -17.89 -9.63
C ASP A 228 12.56 -17.04 -8.65
N ARG A 229 13.22 -17.69 -7.68
CA ARG A 229 13.96 -16.93 -6.67
C ARG A 229 15.19 -16.26 -7.30
N PRO A 230 15.57 -15.06 -6.85
CA PRO A 230 16.69 -14.32 -7.43
C PRO A 230 18.05 -15.05 -7.40
N ASP A 231 18.23 -16.03 -6.53
CA ASP A 231 19.45 -16.84 -6.45
C ASP A 231 19.57 -17.88 -7.59
N GLY A 232 18.50 -18.09 -8.36
CA GLY A 232 18.41 -19.08 -9.43
C GLY A 232 18.41 -20.54 -8.95
N LYS A 233 18.35 -20.78 -7.63
CA LYS A 233 18.45 -22.11 -7.03
C LYS A 233 17.11 -22.69 -6.60
N GLY A 234 16.22 -21.83 -6.10
CA GLY A 234 14.92 -22.26 -5.57
C GLY A 234 13.74 -21.70 -6.35
N ARG A 235 12.62 -22.39 -6.25
CA ARG A 235 11.32 -22.00 -6.82
C ARG A 235 10.24 -21.95 -5.75
N GLY A 236 9.24 -21.11 -5.94
CA GLY A 236 8.11 -20.97 -5.03
C GLY A 236 6.79 -20.92 -5.78
N PHE A 237 5.72 -21.41 -5.15
CA PHE A 237 4.37 -21.31 -5.70
C PHE A 237 3.37 -21.00 -4.58
N GLY A 238 2.55 -19.98 -4.81
CA GLY A 238 1.40 -19.68 -3.96
C GLY A 238 0.10 -19.99 -4.70
N PHE A 239 -0.85 -20.62 -4.01
CA PHE A 239 -2.14 -21.01 -4.55
C PHE A 239 -3.24 -20.72 -3.54
N THR A 240 -4.21 -19.86 -3.86
CA THR A 240 -5.17 -19.39 -2.85
C THR A 240 -6.45 -20.21 -2.77
N GLY A 241 -6.74 -21.08 -3.73
CA GLY A 241 -7.89 -21.99 -3.69
C GLY A 241 -7.70 -23.15 -2.71
N ALA A 242 -8.69 -24.05 -2.66
CA ALA A 242 -8.75 -25.27 -1.85
C ALA A 242 -9.34 -25.08 -0.44
N HIS A 243 -10.27 -24.13 -0.29
CA HIS A 243 -11.18 -24.15 0.85
C HIS A 243 -12.04 -25.41 0.81
N ASN A 244 -12.64 -25.67 -0.37
CA ASN A 244 -13.53 -26.78 -0.62
C ASN A 244 -12.72 -28.05 -0.97
N HIS A 245 -12.85 -29.11 -0.17
CA HIS A 245 -12.16 -30.38 -0.46
C HIS A 245 -12.63 -31.00 -1.79
N LYS A 246 -13.88 -30.74 -2.18
CA LYS A 246 -14.45 -31.21 -3.45
C LYS A 246 -13.75 -30.63 -4.68
N SER A 247 -13.08 -29.48 -4.55
CA SER A 247 -12.34 -28.83 -5.65
C SER A 247 -11.26 -29.72 -6.27
N TRP A 248 -10.74 -30.72 -5.54
CA TRP A 248 -9.76 -31.67 -6.08
C TRP A 248 -10.32 -32.59 -7.19
N GLN A 249 -11.64 -32.67 -7.35
CA GLN A 249 -12.29 -33.36 -8.47
C GLN A 249 -12.24 -32.58 -9.79
N ASP A 250 -12.03 -31.26 -9.74
CA ASP A 250 -11.83 -30.50 -10.97
C ASP A 250 -10.41 -30.77 -11.51
N ASP A 251 -10.33 -31.23 -12.76
CA ASP A 251 -9.07 -31.67 -13.35
C ASP A 251 -8.10 -30.51 -13.58
N ASN A 252 -8.59 -29.33 -13.97
CA ASN A 252 -7.74 -28.15 -14.16
C ASN A 252 -7.21 -27.62 -12.82
N PHE A 253 -8.08 -27.54 -11.82
CA PHE A 253 -7.75 -27.15 -10.45
C PHE A 253 -6.70 -28.06 -9.82
N ARG A 254 -6.79 -29.37 -10.05
CA ARG A 254 -5.79 -30.33 -9.57
C ARG A 254 -4.50 -30.24 -10.39
N THR A 255 -4.61 -30.14 -11.72
CA THR A 255 -3.47 -30.10 -12.65
C THR A 255 -2.56 -28.90 -12.38
N VAL A 256 -3.11 -27.70 -12.14
CA VAL A 256 -2.29 -26.51 -11.84
C VAL A 256 -1.41 -26.72 -10.59
N VAL A 257 -1.94 -27.37 -9.55
CA VAL A 257 -1.18 -27.64 -8.31
C VAL A 257 -0.15 -28.76 -8.53
N LEU A 258 -0.52 -29.85 -9.22
CA LEU A 258 0.42 -30.94 -9.54
C LEU A 258 1.59 -30.45 -10.40
N ASN A 259 1.30 -29.66 -11.44
CA ASN A 259 2.30 -29.05 -12.29
C ASN A 259 3.23 -28.13 -11.49
N ALA A 260 2.66 -27.32 -10.58
CA ALA A 260 3.45 -26.45 -9.72
C ALA A 260 4.40 -27.24 -8.82
N ILE A 261 3.95 -28.34 -8.22
CA ILE A 261 4.77 -29.21 -7.38
C ILE A 261 5.93 -29.82 -8.18
N CYS A 262 5.67 -30.33 -9.38
CA CYS A 262 6.74 -30.83 -10.26
C CYS A 262 7.71 -29.71 -10.64
N TRP A 263 7.20 -28.55 -11.03
CA TRP A 263 8.02 -27.41 -11.42
C TRP A 263 8.90 -26.88 -10.27
N THR A 264 8.37 -26.75 -9.05
CA THR A 264 9.18 -26.34 -7.88
C THR A 264 10.18 -27.41 -7.45
N ALA A 265 9.93 -28.68 -7.76
CA ALA A 265 10.87 -29.79 -7.57
C ALA A 265 11.90 -29.93 -8.70
N HIS A 266 11.90 -29.04 -9.69
CA HIS A 266 12.72 -29.12 -10.90
C HIS A 266 12.50 -30.39 -11.73
N VAL A 267 11.32 -31.00 -11.63
CA VAL A 267 10.87 -32.09 -12.51
C VAL A 267 10.18 -31.48 -13.72
N GLU A 268 10.48 -32.00 -14.90
CA GLU A 268 9.85 -31.54 -16.13
C GLU A 268 8.34 -31.79 -16.10
N VAL A 269 7.56 -30.73 -16.32
CA VAL A 269 6.10 -30.83 -16.42
C VAL A 269 5.74 -31.28 -17.83
N PRO A 270 5.01 -32.40 -18.02
CA PRO A 270 4.63 -32.85 -19.36
C PRO A 270 3.80 -31.81 -20.13
N GLU A 271 3.84 -31.85 -21.46
CA GLU A 271 3.11 -30.90 -22.33
C GLU A 271 1.60 -30.84 -22.03
N ASN A 272 1.00 -31.99 -21.69
CA ASN A 272 -0.42 -32.11 -21.33
C ASN A 272 -0.67 -32.00 -19.82
N GLY A 273 0.30 -31.51 -19.05
CA GLY A 273 0.24 -31.48 -17.58
C GLY A 273 0.54 -32.84 -16.94
N VAL A 274 0.67 -32.86 -15.62
CA VAL A 274 0.91 -34.08 -14.84
C VAL A 274 -0.28 -35.04 -14.98
N PRO A 275 -0.10 -36.27 -15.51
CA PRO A 275 -1.18 -37.24 -15.61
C PRO A 275 -1.77 -37.55 -14.23
N SER A 276 -3.08 -37.33 -14.07
CA SER A 276 -3.77 -37.63 -12.81
C SER A 276 -5.24 -37.98 -13.03
N GLY A 277 -5.67 -39.14 -12.52
CA GLY A 277 -7.08 -39.53 -12.54
C GLY A 277 -7.93 -38.67 -11.60
N THR A 278 -9.16 -38.37 -11.99
CA THR A 278 -10.13 -37.62 -11.18
C THR A 278 -10.46 -38.38 -9.89
N PRO A 279 -10.32 -37.78 -8.70
CA PRO A 279 -10.76 -38.40 -7.45
C PRO A 279 -12.24 -38.77 -7.44
N THR A 280 -12.55 -39.98 -7.00
CA THR A 280 -13.94 -40.41 -6.78
C THR A 280 -14.51 -39.77 -5.52
N ASP A 281 -15.84 -39.73 -5.38
CA ASP A 281 -16.48 -39.27 -4.15
C ASP A 281 -16.05 -40.10 -2.93
N ASP A 282 -15.87 -41.41 -3.10
CA ASP A 282 -15.37 -42.30 -2.04
C ASP A 282 -13.94 -41.94 -1.62
N GLU A 283 -13.06 -41.59 -2.59
CA GLU A 283 -11.71 -41.10 -2.27
C GLU A 283 -11.75 -39.77 -1.50
N LEU A 284 -12.68 -38.86 -1.80
CA LEU A 284 -12.83 -37.60 -1.04
C LEU A 284 -13.32 -37.82 0.40
N GLN A 285 -14.08 -38.89 0.66
CA GLN A 285 -14.53 -39.21 2.02
C GLN A 285 -13.47 -39.92 2.86
N GLN A 286 -12.40 -40.43 2.23
CA GLN A 286 -11.33 -41.12 2.94
C GLN A 286 -10.40 -40.13 3.65
N ASN A 287 -10.01 -40.47 4.88
CA ASN A 287 -9.02 -39.72 5.68
C ASN A 287 -9.42 -38.26 6.00
N LEU A 288 -10.72 -37.93 5.93
CA LEU A 288 -11.24 -36.66 6.43
C LEU A 288 -10.84 -36.47 7.89
N ASP A 289 -10.50 -35.24 8.26
CA ASP A 289 -10.20 -34.91 9.64
C ASP A 289 -11.41 -35.19 10.54
N PRO A 290 -11.22 -35.65 11.79
CA PRO A 290 -12.31 -35.85 12.75
C PRO A 290 -12.87 -34.49 13.21
N LYS A 291 -13.74 -33.91 12.39
CA LYS A 291 -14.43 -32.64 12.62
C LYS A 291 -15.86 -32.95 13.08
N GLY A 292 -16.31 -32.28 14.14
CA GLY A 292 -17.65 -32.49 14.71
C GLY A 292 -18.78 -32.25 13.68
N LYS A 293 -20.01 -32.67 14.02
CA LYS A 293 -21.17 -32.58 13.11
C LYS A 293 -21.36 -31.16 12.54
N PRO A 294 -21.70 -31.03 11.24
CA PRO A 294 -21.92 -29.72 10.62
C PRO A 294 -23.04 -28.96 11.33
N LYS A 295 -22.83 -27.66 11.57
CA LYS A 295 -23.92 -26.78 12.03
C LYS A 295 -24.97 -26.64 10.90
N PRO A 296 -26.28 -26.58 11.22
CA PRO A 296 -27.32 -26.44 10.20
C PRO A 296 -27.13 -25.14 9.40
N LYS A 297 -27.25 -25.24 8.06
CA LYS A 297 -27.10 -24.09 7.13
C LYS A 297 -28.25 -23.10 7.36
N VAL A 298 -27.90 -21.82 7.53
CA VAL A 298 -28.84 -20.69 7.46
C VAL A 298 -29.28 -20.54 5.99
N PRO A 299 -30.59 -20.37 5.68
CA PRO A 299 -31.05 -20.25 4.31
C PRO A 299 -30.44 -19.01 3.61
N PRO A 300 -30.06 -19.11 2.32
CA PRO A 300 -29.48 -17.99 1.61
C PRO A 300 -30.50 -16.86 1.44
N LYS A 301 -30.07 -15.62 1.66
CA LYS A 301 -30.89 -14.44 1.35
C LYS A 301 -31.15 -14.39 -0.17
N PRO A 302 -32.34 -13.94 -0.61
CA PRO A 302 -32.69 -13.87 -2.03
C PRO A 302 -31.67 -13.00 -2.79
N LYS A 303 -31.23 -13.47 -3.96
CA LYS A 303 -30.35 -12.72 -4.86
C LYS A 303 -31.11 -11.51 -5.38
N VAL A 304 -30.57 -10.31 -5.15
CA VAL A 304 -30.96 -9.11 -5.88
C VAL A 304 -30.28 -9.19 -7.24
N GLU A 305 -31.05 -9.25 -8.33
CA GLU A 305 -30.49 -9.14 -9.67
C GLU A 305 -29.99 -7.72 -9.88
N ILE A 306 -28.68 -7.60 -10.11
CA ILE A 306 -28.04 -6.34 -10.52
C ILE A 306 -27.76 -6.50 -12.02
N PRO A 307 -28.14 -5.54 -12.86
CA PRO A 307 -27.84 -5.60 -14.29
C PRO A 307 -26.32 -5.70 -14.52
N ASP A 308 -25.93 -6.62 -15.40
CA ASP A 308 -24.55 -6.84 -15.79
C ASP A 308 -24.05 -5.70 -16.69
N LEU A 309 -23.30 -4.78 -16.09
CA LEU A 309 -22.66 -3.65 -16.76
C LEU A 309 -21.22 -3.96 -17.21
N SER A 310 -20.74 -5.19 -17.04
CA SER A 310 -19.35 -5.56 -17.33
C SER A 310 -19.07 -5.53 -18.84
N ALA A 311 -20.00 -6.03 -19.65
CA ALA A 311 -19.91 -6.02 -21.11
C ALA A 311 -19.92 -4.59 -21.70
N ALA A 312 -20.75 -3.70 -21.14
CA ALA A 312 -20.79 -2.30 -21.56
C ALA A 312 -19.48 -1.56 -21.22
N ARG A 313 -18.87 -1.85 -20.06
CA ARG A 313 -17.60 -1.23 -19.64
C ARG A 313 -16.39 -1.70 -20.44
N GLN A 314 -16.29 -2.99 -20.75
CA GLN A 314 -15.19 -3.49 -21.59
C GLN A 314 -15.21 -2.90 -23.00
N SER A 315 -16.39 -2.50 -23.50
CA SER A 315 -16.53 -1.85 -24.81
C SER A 315 -16.21 -0.35 -24.83
N MET A 316 -16.07 0.32 -23.68
CA MET A 316 -15.92 1.79 -23.59
C MET A 316 -14.53 2.29 -23.17
N MET A 317 -13.53 1.41 -23.06
CA MET A 317 -12.14 1.82 -22.81
C MET A 317 -11.44 2.33 -24.08
N GLU A 318 -11.92 3.44 -24.62
CA GLU A 318 -11.10 4.34 -25.45
C GLU A 318 -10.67 5.54 -24.58
N LYS A 319 -9.42 6.00 -24.72
CA LYS A 319 -8.98 7.26 -24.10
C LYS A 319 -9.87 8.38 -24.62
N MET A 320 -10.74 8.92 -23.75
CA MET A 320 -11.62 10.03 -24.09
C MET A 320 -10.84 11.22 -24.66
N ASP A 321 -11.24 11.70 -25.83
CA ASP A 321 -10.80 12.98 -26.37
C ASP A 321 -11.34 14.10 -25.47
N VAL A 322 -10.43 14.78 -24.77
CA VAL A 322 -10.74 15.86 -23.82
C VAL A 322 -11.43 17.03 -24.52
N VAL A 323 -11.05 17.36 -25.76
CA VAL A 323 -11.64 18.49 -26.50
C VAL A 323 -13.07 18.16 -26.90
N ALA A 324 -13.31 16.94 -27.39
CA ALA A 324 -14.65 16.48 -27.74
C ALA A 324 -15.57 16.38 -26.51
N SER A 325 -15.01 15.90 -25.39
CA SER A 325 -15.73 15.78 -24.11
C SER A 325 -16.12 17.15 -23.56
N MET A 326 -15.19 18.11 -23.57
CA MET A 326 -15.43 19.48 -23.12
C MET A 326 -16.49 20.18 -23.98
N LYS A 327 -16.41 20.04 -25.31
CA LYS A 327 -17.43 20.56 -26.23
C LYS A 327 -18.82 20.00 -25.92
N THR A 328 -18.90 18.70 -25.65
CA THR A 328 -20.17 18.02 -25.32
C THR A 328 -20.75 18.54 -24.01
N LEU A 329 -19.91 18.70 -22.98
CA LEU A 329 -20.33 19.22 -21.67
C LEU A 329 -20.79 20.69 -21.77
N THR A 330 -20.07 21.53 -22.51
CA THR A 330 -20.46 22.94 -22.71
C THR A 330 -21.76 23.05 -23.50
N ALA A 331 -21.98 22.22 -24.51
CA ALA A 331 -23.24 22.16 -25.25
C ALA A 331 -24.42 21.68 -24.37
N ALA A 332 -24.19 20.75 -23.45
CA ALA A 332 -25.19 20.30 -22.49
C ALA A 332 -25.57 21.41 -21.50
N LEU A 333 -24.58 22.14 -20.98
CA LEU A 333 -24.79 23.31 -20.12
C LEU A 333 -25.59 24.41 -20.82
N GLN A 334 -25.33 24.65 -22.10
CA GLN A 334 -26.06 25.65 -22.88
C GLN A 334 -27.55 25.30 -23.03
N LYS A 335 -27.86 24.01 -23.20
CA LYS A 335 -29.23 23.50 -23.42
C LYS A 335 -30.04 23.31 -22.14
N SER A 336 -29.39 23.15 -20.99
CA SER A 336 -30.07 22.96 -19.71
C SER A 336 -30.44 24.29 -19.09
N ASP A 337 -31.67 24.40 -18.58
CA ASP A 337 -32.12 25.46 -17.69
C ASP A 337 -32.35 24.96 -16.24
N ASP A 338 -32.18 23.66 -16.00
CA ASP A 338 -32.26 23.06 -14.66
C ASP A 338 -30.96 23.29 -13.86
N ALA A 339 -31.09 23.97 -12.73
CA ALA A 339 -29.96 24.35 -11.88
C ALA A 339 -29.23 23.13 -11.29
N THR A 340 -29.95 22.06 -10.94
CA THR A 340 -29.34 20.84 -10.38
C THR A 340 -28.43 20.16 -11.40
N THR A 341 -28.91 20.03 -12.64
CA THR A 341 -28.16 19.48 -13.76
C THR A 341 -26.96 20.35 -14.11
N GLN A 342 -27.14 21.68 -14.16
CA GLN A 342 -26.04 22.62 -14.41
C GLN A 342 -24.96 22.50 -13.32
N ALA A 343 -25.35 22.49 -12.03
CA ALA A 343 -24.42 22.37 -10.92
C ALA A 343 -23.64 21.04 -10.98
N ALA A 344 -24.30 19.92 -11.28
CA ALA A 344 -23.66 18.61 -11.41
C ALA A 344 -22.64 18.57 -12.56
N LEU A 345 -23.00 19.12 -13.72
CA LEU A 345 -22.11 19.20 -14.89
C LEU A 345 -20.89 20.10 -14.62
N LEU A 346 -21.12 21.30 -14.07
CA LEU A 346 -20.03 22.22 -13.71
C LEU A 346 -19.11 21.63 -12.63
N SER A 347 -19.67 20.93 -11.65
CA SER A 347 -18.91 20.23 -10.60
C SER A 347 -18.05 19.10 -11.19
N GLY A 348 -18.60 18.29 -12.10
CA GLY A 348 -17.86 17.25 -12.81
C GLY A 348 -16.72 17.81 -13.67
N MET A 349 -16.97 18.91 -14.39
CA MET A 349 -15.93 19.62 -15.14
C MET A 349 -14.84 20.17 -14.22
N LEU A 350 -15.20 20.77 -13.08
CA LEU A 350 -14.24 21.26 -12.09
C LEU A 350 -13.39 20.13 -11.53
N LEU A 351 -13.98 18.97 -11.23
CA LEU A 351 -13.25 17.80 -10.74
C LEU A 351 -12.24 17.30 -11.78
N GLY A 352 -12.65 17.21 -13.05
CA GLY A 352 -11.82 16.78 -14.16
C GLY A 352 -10.69 17.75 -14.50
N LEU A 353 -10.91 19.05 -14.29
CA LEU A 353 -9.93 20.10 -14.56
C LEU A 353 -9.16 20.59 -13.33
N GLU A 354 -9.43 20.03 -12.15
CA GLU A 354 -8.81 20.46 -10.90
C GLU A 354 -7.28 20.28 -10.96
N GLY A 355 -6.55 21.37 -10.73
CA GLY A 355 -5.10 21.45 -10.80
C GLY A 355 -4.55 21.89 -12.17
N GLN A 356 -5.36 21.86 -13.24
CA GLN A 356 -4.96 22.41 -14.54
C GLN A 356 -4.96 23.95 -14.52
N ARG A 357 -4.19 24.54 -15.43
CA ARG A 357 -4.03 25.99 -15.64
C ARG A 357 -4.09 26.30 -17.12
N ASP A 358 -4.53 27.51 -17.43
CA ASP A 358 -4.50 28.07 -18.79
C ASP A 358 -5.08 27.11 -19.84
N VAL A 359 -6.12 26.37 -19.44
CA VAL A 359 -6.81 25.44 -20.33
C VAL A 359 -7.54 26.28 -21.36
N ALA A 360 -7.35 26.00 -22.65
CA ALA A 360 -8.08 26.73 -23.68
C ALA A 360 -9.60 26.59 -23.45
N PRO A 361 -10.37 27.68 -23.31
CA PRO A 361 -11.81 27.58 -23.16
C PRO A 361 -12.42 26.92 -24.40
N PRO A 362 -13.45 26.08 -24.23
CA PRO A 362 -14.32 25.70 -25.34
C PRO A 362 -14.84 26.96 -26.05
N ALA A 363 -15.00 26.91 -27.38
CA ALA A 363 -15.39 28.06 -28.19
C ALA A 363 -16.72 28.71 -27.71
N GLU A 364 -17.62 27.90 -27.14
CA GLU A 364 -18.92 28.31 -26.65
C GLU A 364 -18.92 28.79 -25.18
N TRP A 365 -17.78 28.71 -24.48
CA TRP A 365 -17.71 28.94 -23.04
C TRP A 365 -18.05 30.37 -22.61
N GLU A 366 -17.68 31.39 -23.40
CA GLU A 366 -17.96 32.79 -23.08
C GLU A 366 -19.47 33.06 -23.00
N ALA A 367 -20.23 32.55 -23.96
CA ALA A 367 -21.69 32.67 -23.99
C ALA A 367 -22.34 31.89 -22.82
N VAL A 368 -21.88 30.67 -22.57
CA VAL A 368 -22.39 29.82 -21.49
C VAL A 368 -22.10 30.42 -20.12
N SER A 369 -20.87 30.88 -19.87
CA SER A 369 -20.47 31.46 -18.59
C SER A 369 -21.18 32.79 -18.30
N THR A 370 -21.42 33.62 -19.31
CA THR A 370 -22.21 34.85 -19.16
C THR A 370 -23.63 34.55 -18.70
N LYS A 371 -24.28 33.52 -19.26
CA LYS A 371 -25.61 33.07 -18.82
C LYS A 371 -25.57 32.51 -17.39
N LEU A 372 -24.63 31.60 -17.10
CA LEU A 372 -24.60 30.88 -15.83
C LEU A 372 -24.14 31.75 -14.64
N THR A 373 -23.33 32.79 -14.89
CA THR A 373 -22.97 33.77 -13.84
C THR A 373 -24.15 34.64 -13.40
N GLN A 374 -25.24 34.67 -14.17
CA GLN A 374 -26.49 35.35 -13.83
C GLN A 374 -27.57 34.40 -13.26
N SER A 375 -27.26 33.10 -13.08
CA SER A 375 -28.20 32.13 -12.50
C SER A 375 -28.65 32.57 -11.11
N ASP A 376 -29.89 32.24 -10.71
CA ASP A 376 -30.40 32.48 -9.36
C ASP A 376 -29.76 31.52 -8.33
N ASP A 377 -29.19 30.40 -8.79
CA ASP A 377 -28.51 29.41 -7.95
C ASP A 377 -27.06 29.81 -7.63
N GLY A 378 -26.72 29.82 -6.33
CA GLY A 378 -25.40 30.23 -5.85
C GLY A 378 -24.27 29.27 -6.20
N GLU A 379 -24.52 27.97 -6.29
CA GLU A 379 -23.52 26.95 -6.64
C GLU A 379 -23.20 27.03 -8.13
N VAL A 380 -24.20 27.19 -8.98
CA VAL A 380 -24.02 27.38 -10.44
C VAL A 380 -23.15 28.61 -10.71
N ARG A 381 -23.44 29.75 -10.08
CA ARG A 381 -22.61 30.97 -10.22
C ARG A 381 -21.18 30.73 -9.75
N SER A 382 -21.00 30.09 -8.59
CA SER A 382 -19.70 29.80 -7.99
C SER A 382 -18.86 28.86 -8.86
N PHE A 383 -19.43 27.75 -9.31
CA PHE A 383 -18.72 26.77 -10.14
C PHE A 383 -18.36 27.34 -11.52
N THR A 384 -19.26 28.13 -12.12
CA THR A 384 -18.99 28.82 -13.39
C THR A 384 -17.80 29.77 -13.26
N MET A 385 -17.76 30.59 -12.20
CA MET A 385 -16.64 31.51 -11.97
C MET A 385 -15.31 30.75 -11.80
N ARG A 386 -15.32 29.63 -11.08
CA ARG A 386 -14.13 28.78 -10.90
C ARG A 386 -13.66 28.14 -12.21
N LEU A 387 -14.57 27.72 -13.09
CA LEU A 387 -14.22 27.18 -14.41
C LEU A 387 -13.66 28.26 -15.33
N SER A 388 -14.28 29.45 -15.39
CA SER A 388 -13.74 30.58 -16.17
C SER A 388 -12.33 30.96 -15.73
N GLN A 389 -12.04 30.85 -14.43
CA GLN A 389 -10.68 31.03 -13.90
C GLN A 389 -9.69 29.96 -14.39
N ILE A 390 -10.09 28.69 -14.49
CA ILE A 390 -9.23 27.62 -15.03
C ILE A 390 -8.96 27.85 -16.52
N PHE A 391 -9.93 28.40 -17.24
CA PHE A 391 -9.78 28.74 -18.65
C PHE A 391 -8.99 30.04 -18.92
N GLY A 392 -8.44 30.67 -17.89
CA GLY A 392 -7.61 31.87 -18.06
C GLY A 392 -8.40 33.13 -18.42
N ASP A 393 -9.69 33.22 -18.08
CA ASP A 393 -10.48 34.44 -18.26
C ASP A 393 -9.88 35.60 -17.41
N GLU A 394 -9.28 36.58 -18.09
CA GLU A 394 -8.65 37.76 -17.46
C GLU A 394 -9.64 38.54 -16.59
N SER A 395 -10.93 38.57 -16.97
CA SER A 395 -12.00 39.21 -16.20
C SER A 395 -12.23 38.49 -14.87
N ALA A 396 -12.24 37.17 -14.87
CA ALA A 396 -12.44 36.35 -13.67
C ALA A 396 -11.23 36.44 -12.71
N THR A 397 -10.03 36.55 -13.26
CA THR A 397 -8.78 36.79 -12.51
C THR A 397 -8.79 38.17 -11.84
N GLY A 398 -9.16 39.22 -12.58
CA GLY A 398 -9.31 40.57 -12.05
C GLY A 398 -10.32 40.64 -10.91
N LYS A 399 -11.48 39.98 -11.07
CA LYS A 399 -12.50 39.88 -10.01
C LYS A 399 -11.98 39.17 -8.76
N ALA A 400 -11.21 38.09 -8.90
CA ALA A 400 -10.62 37.39 -7.76
C ALA A 400 -9.62 38.26 -6.98
N LEU A 401 -8.79 39.05 -7.67
CA LEU A 401 -7.87 39.99 -7.04
C LEU A 401 -8.61 41.09 -6.27
N ILE A 402 -9.68 41.63 -6.85
CA ILE A 402 -10.55 42.64 -6.21
C ILE A 402 -11.21 42.04 -4.96
N LEU A 403 -11.82 40.86 -5.09
CA LEU A 403 -12.48 40.15 -4.00
C LEU A 403 -11.52 39.85 -2.85
N LEU A 404 -10.30 39.39 -3.17
CA LEU A 404 -9.27 39.11 -2.17
C LEU A 404 -8.82 40.38 -1.42
N ALA A 405 -8.75 41.53 -2.12
CA ALA A 405 -8.37 42.81 -1.55
C ALA A 405 -9.49 43.48 -0.74
N ASP A 406 -10.76 43.15 -1.00
CA ASP A 406 -11.90 43.71 -0.27
C ASP A 406 -12.00 43.14 1.14
N ARG A 407 -11.71 43.97 2.14
CA ARG A 407 -11.80 43.60 3.56
C ARG A 407 -13.22 43.39 4.07
N LYS A 408 -14.23 43.86 3.34
CA LYS A 408 -15.65 43.69 3.69
C LYS A 408 -16.24 42.41 3.09
N ALA A 409 -15.57 41.79 2.12
CA ALA A 409 -16.05 40.57 1.50
C ALA A 409 -16.06 39.38 2.48
N PRO A 410 -16.98 38.41 2.30
CA PRO A 410 -17.04 37.21 3.13
C PRO A 410 -15.71 36.44 3.15
N MET A 411 -15.27 36.04 4.35
CA MET A 411 -13.95 35.42 4.52
C MET A 411 -13.79 34.09 3.75
N ALA A 412 -14.87 33.33 3.59
CA ALA A 412 -14.88 32.10 2.80
C ALA A 412 -14.57 32.39 1.32
N GLU A 413 -15.18 33.42 0.76
CA GLU A 413 -14.96 33.85 -0.62
C GLU A 413 -13.54 34.39 -0.84
N ARG A 414 -13.01 35.18 0.11
CA ARG A 414 -11.61 35.66 0.06
C ARG A 414 -10.61 34.50 0.09
N ARG A 415 -10.87 33.47 0.91
CA ARG A 415 -10.04 32.26 0.96
C ARG A 415 -10.11 31.46 -0.35
N ALA A 416 -11.29 31.33 -0.93
CA ALA A 416 -11.47 30.68 -2.23
C ALA A 416 -10.74 31.44 -3.35
N ALA A 417 -10.82 32.78 -3.34
CA ALA A 417 -10.10 33.63 -4.29
C ALA A 417 -8.57 33.46 -4.17
N LEU A 418 -8.03 33.48 -2.95
CA LEU A 418 -6.60 33.22 -2.72
C LEU A 418 -6.18 31.83 -3.20
N ALA A 419 -6.94 30.79 -2.87
CA ALA A 419 -6.65 29.43 -3.31
C ALA A 419 -6.66 29.29 -4.84
N SER A 420 -7.63 29.93 -5.51
CA SER A 420 -7.73 29.94 -6.98
C SER A 420 -6.52 30.65 -7.61
N LEU A 421 -6.19 31.86 -7.15
CA LEU A 421 -5.05 32.62 -7.67
C LEU A 421 -3.70 31.90 -7.43
N LEU A 422 -3.58 31.16 -6.33
CA LEU A 422 -2.42 30.31 -6.07
C LEU A 422 -2.37 29.10 -7.00
N ASN A 423 -3.52 28.47 -7.26
CA ASN A 423 -3.61 27.39 -8.22
C ASN A 423 -3.21 27.86 -9.61
N GLN A 424 -3.49 29.11 -9.98
CA GLN A 424 -3.04 29.73 -11.24
C GLN A 424 -1.57 30.17 -11.24
N GLN A 425 -0.85 30.08 -10.11
CA GLN A 425 0.46 30.72 -9.92
C GLN A 425 0.46 32.22 -10.33
N ASN A 426 -0.64 32.92 -10.08
CA ASN A 426 -0.84 34.26 -10.60
C ASN A 426 0.16 35.27 -9.99
N GLU A 427 1.00 35.88 -10.83
CA GLU A 427 2.05 36.79 -10.38
C GLU A 427 1.52 38.09 -9.74
N ALA A 428 0.28 38.49 -10.04
CA ALA A 428 -0.35 39.66 -9.45
C ALA A 428 -0.62 39.49 -7.94
N LEU A 429 -0.50 38.27 -7.40
CA LEU A 429 -0.50 38.04 -5.95
C LEU A 429 0.70 38.66 -5.24
N ARG A 430 1.87 38.75 -5.89
CA ARG A 430 3.14 39.22 -5.27
C ARG A 430 2.96 40.49 -4.41
N PRO A 431 2.39 41.60 -4.92
CA PRO A 431 2.18 42.82 -4.12
C PRO A 431 1.10 42.69 -3.03
N ILE A 432 0.18 41.74 -3.14
CA ILE A 432 -0.97 41.57 -2.23
C ILE A 432 -0.57 40.72 -1.01
N LEU A 433 0.25 39.67 -1.19
CA LEU A 433 0.61 38.73 -0.12
C LEU A 433 1.16 39.42 1.12
N LYS A 434 1.97 40.47 0.94
CA LYS A 434 2.54 41.26 2.05
C LYS A 434 1.47 41.87 2.96
N LYS A 435 0.34 42.33 2.39
CA LYS A 435 -0.78 42.90 3.15
C LYS A 435 -1.59 41.82 3.86
N LEU A 436 -1.75 40.65 3.23
CA LEU A 436 -2.55 39.55 3.76
C LEU A 436 -1.92 38.89 5.00
N ILE A 437 -0.59 38.92 5.16
CA ILE A 437 0.10 38.45 6.37
C ILE A 437 -0.40 39.19 7.62
N ASP A 438 -0.71 40.48 7.48
CA ASP A 438 -1.11 41.33 8.61
C ASP A 438 -2.58 41.05 9.01
N GLU A 439 -3.37 40.39 8.16
CA GLU A 439 -4.77 40.01 8.43
C GLU A 439 -4.85 38.63 9.11
N LYS A 440 -5.20 38.61 10.41
CA LYS A 440 -5.24 37.37 11.24
C LYS A 440 -5.90 36.15 10.54
N PRO A 441 -7.07 36.26 9.88
CA PRO A 441 -7.74 35.12 9.26
C PRO A 441 -7.07 34.55 7.99
N LEU A 442 -6.20 35.34 7.34
CA LEU A 442 -5.51 35.02 6.09
C LEU A 442 -3.99 34.87 6.26
N ARG A 443 -3.46 35.15 7.45
CA ARG A 443 -2.03 35.15 7.74
C ARG A 443 -1.31 33.86 7.34
N ILE A 444 -1.74 32.71 7.85
CA ILE A 444 -1.09 31.42 7.55
C ILE A 444 -1.22 31.07 6.05
N PRO A 445 -2.41 31.18 5.42
CA PRO A 445 -2.53 31.04 3.96
C PRO A 445 -1.59 31.96 3.16
N ALA A 446 -1.47 33.22 3.57
CA ALA A 446 -0.59 34.20 2.93
C ALA A 446 0.90 33.90 3.12
N ILE A 447 1.29 33.38 4.29
CA ILE A 447 2.66 32.91 4.52
C ILE A 447 2.97 31.74 3.57
N ARG A 448 2.09 30.74 3.53
CA ARG A 448 2.26 29.55 2.65
C ARG A 448 2.25 29.90 1.18
N ALA A 449 1.51 30.92 0.77
CA ALA A 449 1.49 31.42 -0.59
C ALA A 449 2.88 31.80 -1.13
N PHE A 450 3.79 32.27 -0.29
CA PHE A 450 5.17 32.60 -0.70
C PHE A 450 5.98 31.38 -1.17
N SER A 451 5.56 30.16 -0.80
CA SER A 451 6.16 28.94 -1.36
C SER A 451 5.87 28.81 -2.85
N THR A 452 4.65 29.16 -3.26
CA THR A 452 4.12 28.98 -4.63
C THR A 452 4.45 30.20 -5.50
N ILE A 453 4.28 31.40 -4.96
CA ILE A 453 4.57 32.67 -5.62
C ILE A 453 5.92 33.18 -5.13
N GLU A 454 6.97 32.94 -5.90
CA GLU A 454 8.32 33.38 -5.54
C GLU A 454 8.41 34.91 -5.48
N THR A 455 8.93 35.43 -4.36
CA THR A 455 9.37 36.82 -4.25
C THR A 455 10.72 36.88 -3.53
N LYS A 456 11.66 37.64 -4.08
CA LYS A 456 13.03 37.74 -3.55
C LYS A 456 13.08 38.27 -2.10
N ASP A 457 12.10 39.08 -1.73
CA ASP A 457 11.98 39.69 -0.40
C ASP A 457 11.15 38.86 0.59
N ALA A 458 10.56 37.70 0.19
CA ALA A 458 9.78 36.86 1.08
C ALA A 458 10.52 36.49 2.37
N PRO A 459 11.78 36.00 2.34
CA PRO A 459 12.47 35.62 3.57
C PRO A 459 12.64 36.79 4.52
N LYS A 460 13.02 37.96 4.01
CA LYS A 460 13.15 39.19 4.79
C LYS A 460 11.82 39.62 5.42
N ILE A 461 10.73 39.54 4.65
CA ILE A 461 9.38 39.90 5.12
C ILE A 461 8.92 38.97 6.26
N LEU A 462 9.15 37.66 6.11
CA LEU A 462 8.69 36.64 7.04
C LEU A 462 9.55 36.60 8.31
N LEU A 463 10.88 36.59 8.17
CA LEU A 463 11.82 36.54 9.31
C LEU A 463 11.68 37.77 10.21
N ARG A 464 11.50 38.97 9.63
CA ARG A 464 11.31 40.20 10.42
C ARG A 464 10.08 40.14 11.33
N ARG A 465 9.01 39.46 10.92
CA ARG A 465 7.77 39.32 11.71
C ARG A 465 7.74 38.07 12.58
N TYR A 466 8.68 37.16 12.40
CA TYR A 466 8.73 35.88 13.10
C TYR A 466 8.63 36.00 14.64
N PRO A 467 9.29 36.97 15.32
CA PRO A 467 9.20 37.10 16.77
C PRO A 467 7.80 37.50 17.28
N GLU A 468 6.98 38.14 16.44
CA GLU A 468 5.64 38.62 16.80
C GLU A 468 4.57 37.53 16.65
N PHE A 469 4.92 36.41 16.02
CA PHE A 469 4.00 35.36 15.66
C PHE A 469 3.80 34.32 16.76
N LYS A 470 2.57 33.79 16.83
CA LYS A 470 2.26 32.63 17.68
C LYS A 470 2.97 31.37 17.15
N PRO A 471 3.17 30.33 17.99
CA PRO A 471 3.89 29.12 17.60
C PRO A 471 3.43 28.47 16.28
N ASP A 472 2.13 28.37 16.03
CA ASP A 472 1.60 27.79 14.79
C ASP A 472 1.97 28.62 13.55
N THR A 473 1.99 29.94 13.69
CA THR A 473 2.37 30.87 12.61
C THR A 473 3.88 30.87 12.40
N GLN A 474 4.68 30.79 13.47
CA GLN A 474 6.14 30.62 13.40
C GLN A 474 6.51 29.34 12.65
N ARG A 475 5.82 28.24 12.95
CA ARG A 475 5.99 26.97 12.23
C ARG A 475 5.69 27.11 10.73
N ALA A 476 4.58 27.75 10.38
CA ALA A 476 4.23 28.00 8.98
C ALA A 476 5.29 28.85 8.25
N VAL A 477 5.94 29.80 8.92
CA VAL A 477 7.08 30.56 8.36
C VAL A 477 8.25 29.63 8.07
N ILE A 478 8.68 28.84 9.06
CA ILE A 478 9.80 27.90 8.91
C ILE A 478 9.53 26.93 7.75
N GLU A 479 8.37 26.28 7.74
CA GLU A 479 7.96 25.36 6.68
C GLU A 479 8.03 26.02 5.30
N THR A 480 7.49 27.23 5.16
CA THR A 480 7.50 28.00 3.91
C THR A 480 8.93 28.29 3.46
N LEU A 481 9.81 28.71 4.36
CA LEU A 481 11.21 29.03 4.03
C LEU A 481 12.01 27.79 3.63
N THR A 482 11.54 26.59 3.95
CA THR A 482 12.19 25.33 3.55
C THR A 482 11.67 24.73 2.26
N THR A 483 10.82 25.44 1.52
CA THR A 483 10.29 24.94 0.25
C THR A 483 11.22 25.20 -0.93
N ARG A 484 12.23 26.07 -0.80
CA ARG A 484 13.11 26.50 -1.91
C ARG A 484 14.51 26.82 -1.41
N LYS A 485 15.53 26.60 -2.24
CA LYS A 485 16.94 26.76 -1.84
C LYS A 485 17.28 28.17 -1.36
N SER A 486 16.89 29.21 -2.09
CA SER A 486 17.18 30.61 -1.73
C SER A 486 16.55 31.02 -0.40
N TYR A 487 15.36 30.52 -0.09
CA TYR A 487 14.69 30.79 1.18
C TYR A 487 15.33 30.00 2.33
N ALA A 488 15.71 28.74 2.07
CA ALA A 488 16.39 27.90 3.03
C ALA A 488 17.75 28.49 3.43
N GLU A 489 18.45 29.16 2.50
CA GLU A 489 19.70 29.88 2.79
C GLU A 489 19.47 31.06 3.74
N ALA A 490 18.39 31.81 3.58
CA ALA A 490 18.03 32.90 4.49
C ALA A 490 17.61 32.37 5.88
N LEU A 491 16.85 31.28 5.94
CA LEU A 491 16.53 30.61 7.21
C LEU A 491 17.79 30.10 7.90
N PHE A 492 18.72 29.51 7.15
CA PHE A 492 20.00 29.05 7.68
C PHE A 492 20.82 30.22 8.25
N ALA A 493 20.91 31.35 7.55
CA ALA A 493 21.57 32.55 8.06
C ALA A 493 20.93 33.06 9.36
N ALA A 494 19.59 33.04 9.47
CA ALA A 494 18.88 33.42 10.69
C ALA A 494 19.15 32.45 11.87
N LEU A 495 19.32 31.15 11.59
CA LEU A 495 19.77 30.17 12.58
C LEU A 495 21.21 30.43 13.04
N GLU A 496 22.10 30.81 12.12
CA GLU A 496 23.50 31.13 12.46
C GLU A 496 23.62 32.43 13.25
N ALA A 497 22.76 33.41 12.98
CA ALA A 497 22.68 34.67 13.71
C ALA A 497 21.96 34.56 15.07
N GLY A 498 21.36 33.41 15.39
CA GLY A 498 20.59 33.19 16.62
C GLY A 498 19.22 33.89 16.65
N GLU A 499 18.75 34.41 15.51
CA GLU A 499 17.43 35.01 15.37
C GLU A 499 16.31 33.95 15.44
N ILE A 500 16.63 32.73 15.03
CA ILE A 500 15.78 31.55 15.19
C ILE A 500 16.56 30.53 16.01
N SER A 501 15.93 30.00 17.07
CA SER A 501 16.56 28.97 17.90
C SER A 501 16.53 27.60 17.20
N ARG A 502 17.51 26.75 17.49
CA ARG A 502 17.60 25.39 16.93
C ARG A 502 16.38 24.55 17.26
N GLU A 503 15.84 24.73 18.47
CA GLU A 503 14.68 24.01 19.01
C GLU A 503 13.40 24.33 18.22
N ALA A 504 13.37 25.46 17.51
CA ALA A 504 12.27 25.85 16.65
C ALA A 504 12.22 25.05 15.34
N ILE A 505 13.29 24.34 14.96
CA ILE A 505 13.36 23.56 13.72
C ILE A 505 12.95 22.11 13.98
N PRO A 506 11.76 21.67 13.52
CA PRO A 506 11.37 20.28 13.62
C PRO A 506 12.28 19.36 12.80
N ALA A 507 12.40 18.10 13.21
CA ALA A 507 13.28 17.15 12.53
C ALA A 507 12.93 16.92 11.04
N TYR A 508 11.63 16.96 10.67
CA TYR A 508 11.22 16.88 9.27
C TYR A 508 11.68 18.09 8.44
N VAL A 509 11.68 19.30 9.02
CA VAL A 509 12.18 20.53 8.41
C VAL A 509 13.70 20.45 8.26
N ALA A 510 14.41 19.98 9.29
CA ALA A 510 15.85 19.77 9.23
C ALA A 510 16.25 18.81 8.09
N ARG A 511 15.42 17.81 7.78
CA ARG A 511 15.62 16.92 6.64
C ARG A 511 15.46 17.65 5.30
N SER A 512 14.41 18.44 5.11
CA SER A 512 14.25 19.28 3.91
C SER A 512 15.40 20.25 3.73
N LEU A 513 15.89 20.87 4.82
CA LEU A 513 17.07 21.72 4.81
C LEU A 513 18.34 20.96 4.43
N SER A 514 18.49 19.71 4.89
CA SER A 514 19.60 18.84 4.50
C SER A 514 19.62 18.57 3.01
N VAL A 515 18.45 18.33 2.39
CA VAL A 515 18.31 18.14 0.94
C VAL A 515 18.63 19.43 0.17
N LEU A 516 18.14 20.58 0.64
CA LEU A 516 18.31 21.87 -0.07
C LEU A 516 19.71 22.48 0.07
N LEU A 517 20.31 22.33 1.25
CA LEU A 517 21.55 23.01 1.62
C LEU A 517 22.77 22.07 1.61
N GLY A 518 22.57 20.76 1.74
CA GLY A 518 23.65 19.78 1.76
C GLY A 518 24.52 19.86 3.01
N GLU A 519 25.82 19.55 2.86
CA GLU A 519 26.76 19.38 3.97
C GLU A 519 26.89 20.58 4.90
N LYS A 520 26.74 21.81 4.37
CA LYS A 520 26.83 23.04 5.17
C LYS A 520 25.81 23.07 6.31
N PHE A 521 24.62 22.51 6.07
CA PHE A 521 23.58 22.39 7.09
C PHE A 521 23.78 21.13 7.94
N THR A 522 23.98 19.97 7.30
CA THR A 522 23.98 18.68 8.01
C THR A 522 25.08 18.57 9.06
N ARG A 523 26.27 19.15 8.80
CA ARG A 523 27.39 19.13 9.75
C ARG A 523 27.05 19.81 11.09
N LYS A 524 26.23 20.85 11.08
CA LYS A 524 25.96 21.70 12.26
C LYS A 524 24.57 21.45 12.87
N TYR A 525 23.57 21.20 12.03
CA TYR A 525 22.16 21.08 12.42
C TYR A 525 21.46 19.85 11.86
N GLY A 526 22.17 18.95 11.18
CA GLY A 526 21.61 17.70 10.68
C GLY A 526 21.02 16.85 11.81
N VAL A 527 19.98 16.07 11.48
CA VAL A 527 19.46 15.05 12.39
C VAL A 527 20.55 14.01 12.55
N LYS A 528 21.04 13.81 13.78
CA LYS A 528 22.01 12.73 14.06
C LYS A 528 21.34 11.40 13.72
N LYS A 529 21.98 10.59 12.87
CA LYS A 529 21.60 9.18 12.69
C LYS A 529 21.63 8.54 14.08
N LEU A 530 20.53 7.92 14.49
CA LEU A 530 20.55 7.09 15.70
C LEU A 530 21.54 5.95 15.51
N SER A 531 22.03 5.38 16.61
CA SER A 531 22.82 4.15 16.60
C SER A 531 22.22 3.14 15.60
N ASP A 532 23.07 2.49 14.79
CA ASP A 532 22.63 1.41 13.91
C ASP A 532 22.02 0.24 14.73
N ASP A 533 22.35 0.17 16.02
CA ASP A 533 21.76 -0.77 16.98
C ASP A 533 20.43 -0.25 17.56
N LYS A 534 19.37 -0.40 16.77
CA LYS A 534 17.99 -0.07 17.15
C LYS A 534 17.47 -0.97 18.27
N GLU A 535 17.95 -2.21 18.32
CA GLU A 535 17.54 -3.20 19.33
C GLU A 535 18.01 -2.80 20.73
N ALA A 536 19.27 -2.36 20.86
CA ALA A 536 19.78 -1.83 22.13
C ALA A 536 19.03 -0.58 22.60
N LEU A 537 18.65 0.30 21.67
CA LEU A 537 17.89 1.50 22.01
C LEU A 537 16.46 1.18 22.48
N ILE A 538 15.81 0.20 21.84
CA ILE A 538 14.52 -0.34 22.28
C ILE A 538 14.67 -0.98 23.65
N ALA A 539 15.70 -1.82 23.87
CA ALA A 539 15.95 -2.47 25.15
C ALA A 539 16.15 -1.44 26.29
N LYS A 540 17.03 -0.46 26.08
CA LYS A 540 17.27 0.62 27.05
C LYS A 540 15.99 1.41 27.36
N THR A 541 15.18 1.71 26.35
CA THR A 541 13.94 2.46 26.56
C THR A 541 12.90 1.62 27.32
N LYS A 542 12.89 0.29 27.17
CA LYS A 542 12.04 -0.61 27.96
C LYS A 542 12.47 -0.67 29.43
N GLU A 543 13.77 -0.64 29.70
CA GLU A 543 14.29 -0.58 31.07
C GLU A 543 13.88 0.71 31.78
N LEU A 544 13.79 1.83 31.05
CA LEU A 544 13.27 3.08 31.56
C LEU A 544 11.73 3.03 31.76
N ALA A 545 11.00 2.61 30.73
CA ALA A 545 9.54 2.64 30.68
C ALA A 545 8.88 1.35 31.21
N THR A 546 9.24 0.95 32.43
CA THR A 546 8.58 -0.18 33.12
C THR A 546 7.12 0.13 33.44
N ALA A 547 6.31 -0.91 33.69
CA ALA A 547 4.90 -0.74 34.07
C ALA A 547 4.74 0.16 35.31
N GLU A 548 5.62 0.00 36.31
CA GLU A 548 5.61 0.82 37.53
C GLU A 548 5.96 2.29 37.24
N ALA A 549 6.97 2.53 36.39
CA ALA A 549 7.37 3.88 36.01
C ALA A 549 6.25 4.60 35.23
N LEU A 550 5.59 3.90 34.30
CA LEU A 550 4.46 4.42 33.52
C LEU A 550 3.22 4.65 34.39
N GLU A 551 3.03 3.87 35.46
CA GLU A 551 1.94 4.10 36.40
C GLU A 551 2.07 5.45 37.11
N LYS A 552 3.30 5.80 37.52
CA LYS A 552 3.68 7.04 38.22
C LYS A 552 3.85 8.26 37.31
N ALA A 553 3.91 8.07 36.00
CA ALA A 553 4.07 9.15 35.02
C ALA A 553 2.81 10.02 34.86
N ASP A 554 2.97 11.23 34.34
CA ASP A 554 1.91 12.24 34.23
C ASP A 554 1.37 12.33 32.79
N ALA A 555 0.10 11.94 32.60
CA ALA A 555 -0.56 11.97 31.31
C ALA A 555 -0.82 13.40 30.79
N SER A 556 -1.10 14.37 31.67
CA SER A 556 -1.33 15.75 31.28
C SER A 556 -0.04 16.40 30.80
N ALA A 557 1.07 16.18 31.49
CA ALA A 557 2.40 16.58 31.02
C ALA A 557 2.76 15.86 29.71
N GLY A 558 2.42 14.57 29.60
CA GLY A 558 2.61 13.78 28.38
C GLY A 558 1.87 14.32 27.17
N ARG A 559 0.67 14.89 27.37
CA ARG A 559 -0.09 15.58 26.31
C ARG A 559 0.69 16.76 25.74
N VAL A 560 1.39 17.53 26.56
CA VAL A 560 2.23 18.65 26.10
C VAL A 560 3.36 18.14 25.20
N VAL A 561 4.01 17.04 25.59
CA VAL A 561 5.07 16.40 24.80
C VAL A 561 4.50 15.87 23.47
N TYR A 562 3.34 15.23 23.49
CA TYR A 562 2.64 14.78 22.28
C TYR A 562 2.32 15.94 21.33
N GLN A 563 1.82 17.06 21.85
CA GLN A 563 1.52 18.25 21.06
C GLN A 563 2.77 18.84 20.37
N LYS A 564 3.92 18.73 21.03
CA LYS A 564 5.21 19.19 20.49
C LYS A 564 5.78 18.23 19.43
N ALA A 565 5.73 16.92 19.66
CA ALA A 565 6.46 15.94 18.87
C ALA A 565 5.62 15.18 17.83
N CYS A 566 4.35 14.89 18.12
CA CYS A 566 3.55 13.92 17.36
C CYS A 566 2.33 14.54 16.68
N LEU A 567 1.70 15.54 17.31
CA LEU A 567 0.43 16.15 16.88
C LEU A 567 0.48 16.73 15.46
N ALA A 568 1.63 17.21 15.00
CA ALA A 568 1.76 17.77 13.64
C ALA A 568 1.46 16.73 12.56
N CYS A 569 1.77 15.45 12.82
CA CYS A 569 1.59 14.37 11.87
C CYS A 569 0.39 13.48 12.20
N HIS A 570 0.15 13.22 13.48
CA HIS A 570 -0.81 12.24 13.96
C HIS A 570 -2.05 12.88 14.56
N LYS A 571 -3.17 12.18 14.39
CA LYS A 571 -4.42 12.47 15.08
C LYS A 571 -4.49 11.65 16.36
N MET A 572 -5.00 12.24 17.44
CA MET A 572 -5.35 11.53 18.68
C MET A 572 -6.53 12.23 19.35
N TYR A 573 -7.56 11.46 19.68
CA TYR A 573 -8.83 11.95 20.23
C TYR A 573 -9.43 13.10 19.40
N GLY A 574 -9.38 12.95 18.07
CA GLY A 574 -9.91 13.93 17.12
C GLY A 574 -9.02 15.17 16.89
N GLN A 575 -7.88 15.31 17.57
CA GLN A 575 -6.96 16.45 17.43
C GLN A 575 -5.67 16.05 16.74
N GLY A 576 -5.16 16.90 15.84
CA GLY A 576 -3.84 16.73 15.22
C GLY A 576 -3.87 16.56 13.69
N GLY A 577 -2.73 16.12 13.15
CA GLY A 577 -2.49 15.97 11.73
C GLY A 577 -3.07 14.70 11.12
N VAL A 578 -3.05 14.63 9.80
CA VAL A 578 -3.52 13.48 9.00
C VAL A 578 -2.43 12.97 8.07
N ILE A 579 -1.16 13.19 8.45
CA ILE A 579 0.01 12.73 7.69
C ILE A 579 0.33 11.29 8.07
N GLY A 580 0.39 11.02 9.37
CA GLY A 580 0.47 9.69 9.94
C GLY A 580 -0.92 9.16 10.30
N PRO A 581 -1.01 7.87 10.66
CA PRO A 581 -2.25 7.25 11.09
C PRO A 581 -2.87 7.94 12.30
N ASP A 582 -4.20 7.83 12.43
CA ASP A 582 -4.93 8.17 13.64
C ASP A 582 -4.53 7.21 14.77
N LEU A 583 -3.94 7.76 15.82
CA LEU A 583 -3.43 7.00 16.94
C LEU A 583 -4.52 6.65 17.94
N THR A 584 -5.72 7.24 17.89
CA THR A 584 -6.80 7.01 18.87
C THR A 584 -7.12 5.52 19.05
N GLY A 585 -7.22 4.77 17.94
CA GLY A 585 -7.52 3.33 17.89
C GLY A 585 -6.32 2.41 17.60
N SER A 586 -5.09 2.95 17.60
CA SER A 586 -3.88 2.15 17.37
C SER A 586 -3.54 1.23 18.55
N ASN A 587 -2.63 0.25 18.37
CA ASN A 587 -2.16 -0.67 19.43
C ASN A 587 -1.25 0.02 20.47
N ARG A 588 -1.55 1.27 20.81
CA ARG A 588 -0.76 2.16 21.68
C ARG A 588 -0.69 1.73 23.15
N ALA A 589 -1.53 0.79 23.56
CA ALA A 589 -1.40 0.13 24.86
C ALA A 589 -0.13 -0.74 24.92
N ASP A 590 0.35 -1.23 23.78
CA ASP A 590 1.56 -2.05 23.69
C ASP A 590 2.80 -1.16 23.52
N LEU A 591 3.64 -1.13 24.55
CA LEU A 591 4.90 -0.39 24.53
C LEU A 591 5.86 -0.90 23.45
N ASN A 592 5.86 -2.20 23.13
CA ASN A 592 6.71 -2.74 22.06
C ASN A 592 6.32 -2.17 20.71
N TYR A 593 5.01 -2.08 20.45
CA TYR A 593 4.48 -1.48 19.25
C TYR A 593 4.88 0.00 19.13
N LEU A 594 4.74 0.77 20.21
CA LEU A 594 5.16 2.18 20.21
C LEU A 594 6.66 2.34 19.97
N LEU A 595 7.50 1.58 20.68
CA LEU A 595 8.95 1.68 20.57
C LEU A 595 9.45 1.31 19.18
N LEU A 596 8.91 0.26 18.57
CA LEU A 596 9.28 -0.16 17.22
C LEU A 596 9.00 0.97 16.22
N ASN A 597 7.80 1.55 16.26
CA ASN A 597 7.40 2.61 15.32
C ASN A 597 8.10 3.95 15.59
N ILE A 598 8.43 4.27 16.85
CA ILE A 598 9.05 5.57 17.21
C ILE A 598 10.58 5.56 17.02
N LEU A 599 11.24 4.45 17.36
CA LEU A 599 12.71 4.34 17.32
C LEU A 599 13.23 3.84 15.97
N ASP A 600 12.42 3.05 15.27
CA ASP A 600 12.68 2.56 13.91
C ASP A 600 11.49 2.84 12.95
N PRO A 601 11.14 4.12 12.73
CA PRO A 601 10.00 4.48 11.90
C PRO A 601 10.17 4.06 10.43
N SER A 602 11.39 3.79 9.98
CA SER A 602 11.70 3.37 8.61
C SER A 602 11.81 1.85 8.43
N GLY A 603 11.71 1.07 9.51
CA GLY A 603 11.84 -0.40 9.46
C GLY A 603 10.73 -1.08 8.66
N ASP A 604 9.52 -0.52 8.69
CA ASP A 604 8.45 -0.83 7.74
C ASP A 604 7.59 0.41 7.51
N ILE A 605 7.50 0.85 6.26
CA ILE A 605 6.73 2.03 5.86
C ILE A 605 5.61 1.56 4.94
N PRO A 606 4.35 1.54 5.40
CA PRO A 606 3.23 1.23 4.52
C PRO A 606 3.23 2.18 3.32
N ASP A 607 2.88 1.68 2.14
CA ASP A 607 2.98 2.45 0.89
C ASP A 607 2.29 3.83 0.95
N ALA A 608 1.14 3.91 1.64
CA ALA A 608 0.38 5.14 1.86
C ALA A 608 1.13 6.21 2.68
N TYR A 609 2.15 5.83 3.46
CA TYR A 609 2.94 6.73 4.29
C TYR A 609 4.37 6.92 3.79
N LYS A 610 4.71 6.35 2.63
CA LYS A 610 6.01 6.59 2.00
C LYS A 610 6.15 8.07 1.66
N MET A 611 7.24 8.66 2.17
CA MET A 611 7.57 10.04 1.87
C MET A 611 7.97 10.15 0.41
N VAL A 612 7.32 11.05 -0.30
CA VAL A 612 7.66 11.44 -1.67
C VAL A 612 8.22 12.85 -1.64
N ILE A 613 9.37 13.02 -2.27
CA ILE A 613 10.01 14.32 -2.49
C ILE A 613 9.81 14.69 -3.96
N VAL A 614 9.15 15.81 -4.20
CA VAL A 614 8.84 16.32 -5.53
C VAL A 614 9.54 17.65 -5.73
N LYS A 615 10.35 17.73 -6.80
CA LYS A 615 10.96 18.97 -7.26
C LYS A 615 10.18 19.50 -8.45
N LEU A 616 9.74 20.75 -8.37
CA LEU A 616 8.97 21.42 -9.42
C LEU A 616 9.84 22.31 -10.31
N LYS A 617 9.36 22.58 -11.53
CA LYS A 617 10.01 23.46 -12.52
C LYS A 617 10.24 24.88 -12.00
N ASN A 618 9.36 25.38 -11.15
CA ASN A 618 9.49 26.68 -10.49
C ASN A 618 10.50 26.69 -9.31
N GLY A 619 11.23 25.59 -9.09
CA GLY A 619 12.25 25.48 -8.04
C GLY A 619 11.71 25.13 -6.64
N GLN A 620 10.42 24.87 -6.49
CA GLN A 620 9.86 24.32 -5.25
C GLN A 620 10.32 22.87 -5.03
N LEU A 621 10.65 22.57 -3.77
CA LEU A 621 10.83 21.25 -3.23
C LEU A 621 9.68 20.98 -2.25
N LEU A 622 8.83 20.03 -2.59
CA LEU A 622 7.69 19.61 -1.79
C LEU A 622 7.96 18.23 -1.24
N SER A 623 7.61 18.00 0.02
CA SER A 623 7.76 16.72 0.68
C SER A 623 6.48 16.37 1.43
N GLY A 624 5.96 15.17 1.17
CA GLY A 624 4.69 14.71 1.71
C GLY A 624 4.42 13.25 1.37
N THR A 625 3.22 12.78 1.66
CA THR A 625 2.72 11.47 1.23
C THR A 625 1.74 11.63 0.09
N VAL A 626 1.65 10.66 -0.81
CA VAL A 626 0.71 10.70 -1.93
C VAL A 626 -0.65 10.23 -1.44
N THR A 627 -1.66 11.10 -1.49
CA THR A 627 -3.04 10.75 -1.08
C THR A 627 -3.96 10.48 -2.25
N ALA A 628 -3.66 11.01 -3.43
CA ALA A 628 -4.35 10.73 -4.67
C ALA A 628 -3.40 10.91 -5.85
N GLU A 629 -3.58 10.11 -6.89
CA GLU A 629 -2.83 10.23 -8.13
C GLU A 629 -3.70 9.71 -9.28
N ASP A 630 -3.70 10.44 -10.39
CA ASP A 630 -4.28 10.04 -11.68
C ASP A 630 -3.25 10.27 -12.81
N ASP A 631 -3.66 10.18 -14.08
CA ASP A 631 -2.76 10.32 -15.22
C ASP A 631 -2.12 11.72 -15.33
N GLN A 632 -2.74 12.75 -14.77
CA GLN A 632 -2.34 14.15 -14.95
C GLN A 632 -1.80 14.80 -13.68
N LYS A 633 -2.27 14.40 -12.50
CA LYS A 633 -1.92 15.03 -11.22
C LYS A 633 -1.52 14.05 -10.14
N VAL A 634 -0.77 14.57 -9.18
CA VAL A 634 -0.48 13.92 -7.90
C VAL A 634 -0.85 14.89 -6.78
N THR A 635 -1.62 14.40 -5.81
CA THR A 635 -1.95 15.14 -4.59
C THR A 635 -1.01 14.69 -3.49
N LEU A 636 -0.16 15.62 -3.04
CA LEU A 636 0.69 15.43 -1.87
C LEU A 636 0.01 15.99 -0.63
N ASN A 637 -0.07 15.16 0.40
CA ASN A 637 -0.39 15.57 1.75
C ASN A 637 0.91 15.95 2.46
N MET A 638 1.07 17.25 2.71
CA MET A 638 2.23 17.83 3.37
C MET A 638 1.83 18.27 4.77
N ILE A 639 2.82 18.51 5.65
CA ILE A 639 2.50 18.94 7.01
C ILE A 639 1.73 20.26 6.98
N GLY A 640 0.52 20.20 7.51
CA GLY A 640 -0.41 21.31 7.61
C GLY A 640 -1.09 21.75 6.30
N GLN A 641 -0.75 21.22 5.13
CA GLN A 641 -1.43 21.55 3.86
C GLN A 641 -1.42 20.40 2.85
N GLN A 642 -2.41 20.37 1.96
CA GLN A 642 -2.36 19.53 0.75
C GLN A 642 -1.93 20.35 -0.44
N SER A 643 -1.23 19.72 -1.38
CA SER A 643 -0.80 20.32 -2.63
C SER A 643 -1.17 19.41 -3.78
N VAL A 644 -1.98 19.91 -4.71
CA VAL A 644 -2.25 19.27 -6.00
C VAL A 644 -1.17 19.74 -6.96
N ILE A 645 -0.48 18.78 -7.58
CA ILE A 645 0.66 19.04 -8.45
C ILE A 645 0.37 18.41 -9.81
N VAL A 646 0.43 19.21 -10.87
CA VAL A 646 0.36 18.69 -12.24
C VAL A 646 1.67 17.97 -12.55
N LYS A 647 1.60 16.74 -13.07
CA LYS A 647 2.78 15.93 -13.38
C LYS A 647 3.72 16.60 -14.37
N SER A 648 3.20 17.43 -15.28
CA SER A 648 4.00 18.23 -16.22
C SER A 648 4.86 19.29 -15.55
N ASP A 649 4.54 19.72 -14.32
CA ASP A 649 5.34 20.68 -13.54
C ASP A 649 6.46 19.99 -12.74
N ILE A 650 6.47 18.66 -12.68
CA ILE A 650 7.45 17.88 -11.93
C ILE A 650 8.73 17.74 -12.74
N VAL A 651 9.84 18.18 -12.15
CA VAL A 651 11.20 17.93 -12.67
C VAL A 651 11.70 16.56 -12.21
N SER A 652 11.47 16.23 -10.95
CA SER A 652 11.84 14.92 -10.40
C SER A 652 10.92 14.56 -9.24
N ARG A 653 10.63 13.27 -9.12
CA ARG A 653 9.91 12.67 -7.99
C ARG A 653 10.74 11.50 -7.49
N GLU A 654 10.97 11.46 -6.20
CA GLU A 654 11.68 10.37 -5.54
C GLU A 654 10.87 9.89 -4.34
N THR A 655 10.70 8.58 -4.23
CA THR A 655 10.17 7.96 -3.01
C THR A 655 11.36 7.74 -2.07
N ALA A 656 11.37 8.46 -0.95
CA ALA A 656 12.46 8.34 0.01
C ALA A 656 12.42 6.94 0.66
N PRO A 657 13.59 6.28 0.86
CA PRO A 657 13.67 4.98 1.52
C PRO A 657 13.42 5.05 3.04
N VAL A 658 13.03 6.22 3.55
CA VAL A 658 12.89 6.54 4.97
C VAL A 658 11.51 7.13 5.24
N SER A 659 11.00 6.90 6.44
CA SER A 659 9.67 7.35 6.84
C SER A 659 9.58 8.85 6.93
N MET A 660 8.38 9.40 6.72
CA MET A 660 8.09 10.80 7.02
C MET A 660 8.20 11.10 8.51
N MET A 661 8.00 10.09 9.35
CA MET A 661 8.29 10.18 10.78
C MET A 661 9.81 10.25 11.01
N PRO A 662 10.32 11.29 11.67
CA PRO A 662 11.75 11.44 11.88
C PRO A 662 12.26 10.47 12.95
N GLU A 663 13.46 9.95 12.72
CA GLU A 663 14.25 9.30 13.77
C GLU A 663 14.75 10.32 14.79
N GLY A 664 15.03 9.88 16.01
CA GLY A 664 15.66 10.73 17.02
C GLY A 664 14.67 11.48 17.92
N LEU A 665 13.35 11.29 17.75
CA LEU A 665 12.31 12.03 18.47
C LEU A 665 12.49 11.96 19.99
N LEU A 666 12.70 10.75 20.52
CA LEU A 666 12.85 10.55 21.97
C LEU A 666 14.15 11.14 22.53
N GLN A 667 15.20 11.26 21.72
CA GLN A 667 16.51 11.77 22.17
C GLN A 667 16.50 13.28 22.38
N THR A 668 15.45 13.96 21.94
CA THR A 668 15.22 15.39 22.23
C THR A 668 14.45 15.61 23.53
N LEU A 669 14.04 14.52 24.20
CA LEU A 669 13.23 14.52 25.40
C LEU A 669 14.06 14.05 26.61
N THR A 670 13.75 14.58 27.78
CA THR A 670 14.23 14.06 29.06
C THR A 670 13.59 12.70 29.37
N GLU A 671 14.21 11.90 30.24
CA GLU A 671 13.65 10.60 30.66
C GLU A 671 12.23 10.73 31.22
N LYS A 672 11.96 11.81 31.98
CA LYS A 672 10.62 12.11 32.49
C LYS A 672 9.63 12.39 31.35
N GLU A 673 9.98 13.21 30.37
CA GLU A 673 9.12 13.52 29.23
C GLU A 673 8.82 12.29 28.38
N ILE A 674 9.76 11.33 28.27
CA ILE A 674 9.54 10.05 27.59
C ILE A 674 8.48 9.22 28.33
N LEU A 675 8.60 9.09 29.65
CA LEU A 675 7.63 8.37 30.48
C LEU A 675 6.25 9.01 30.42
N ASP A 676 6.18 10.34 30.57
CA ASP A 676 4.94 11.10 30.48
C ASP A 676 4.29 10.94 29.09
N LEU A 677 5.09 11.01 28.01
CA LEU A 677 4.61 10.78 26.64
C LEU A 677 3.99 9.40 26.51
N PHE A 678 4.68 8.33 26.91
CA PHE A 678 4.13 6.97 26.78
C PHE A 678 2.89 6.75 27.65
N LYS A 679 2.86 7.35 28.85
CA LYS A 679 1.67 7.35 29.70
C LYS A 679 0.49 8.02 29.00
N TYR A 680 0.67 9.20 28.41
CA TYR A 680 -0.36 9.85 27.61
C TYR A 680 -0.80 8.98 26.43
N MET A 681 0.16 8.41 25.70
CA MET A 681 -0.10 7.54 24.55
C MET A 681 -0.91 6.28 24.91
N GLN A 682 -0.87 5.84 26.17
CA GLN A 682 -1.61 4.67 26.67
C GLN A 682 -2.97 5.00 27.31
N THR A 683 -3.35 6.27 27.44
CA THR A 683 -4.67 6.69 27.99
C THR A 683 -5.84 6.09 27.19
N LYS A 684 -7.06 5.98 27.70
CA LYS A 684 -8.21 5.54 26.87
C LYS A 684 -9.10 6.68 26.38
N GLU A 685 -8.91 7.85 26.96
CA GLU A 685 -9.66 9.07 26.72
C GLU A 685 -8.73 10.29 26.75
N GLN A 686 -9.20 11.42 26.24
CA GLN A 686 -8.43 12.67 26.25
C GLN A 686 -8.23 13.14 27.70
N VAL A 687 -7.00 13.51 28.04
CA VAL A 687 -6.67 14.12 29.33
C VAL A 687 -6.48 15.62 29.19
N ASP A 688 -6.83 16.38 30.21
CA ASP A 688 -6.67 17.84 30.19
C ASP A 688 -5.18 18.23 30.14
N LEU A 689 -4.91 19.36 29.51
CA LEU A 689 -3.58 19.99 29.58
C LEU A 689 -3.31 20.44 31.04
N PRO A 690 -2.04 20.50 31.46
CA PRO A 690 -1.69 21.05 32.76
C PRO A 690 -2.28 22.45 32.91
N LYS A 691 -2.84 22.74 34.11
CA LYS A 691 -3.46 24.02 34.43
C LYS A 691 -2.45 25.16 34.52
#